data_AF-A0A818Q4L0-F1
#
_entry.id   AF-A0A818Q4L0-F1
#
_cell.length_a   1.000
_cell.length_b   1.000
_cell.length_c   1.000
_cell.angle_alpha   90.00
_cell.angle_beta   90.00
_cell.angle_gamma   90.00
#
_symmetry.space_group_name_H-M   'P 1'
#
loop_
_entity.id
_entity.type
_entity.pdbx_description
1 polymer ?
#
loop_
_entity_poly.entity_id
_entity_poly.type
_entity_poly.pdbx_seq_one_letter_code
_entity_poly.pdbx_strand_id
1 'polypeptide(L)'
;EIGTFTGYTSLAVALALPCDGELIPCDINDQYVRQDIWKRFGPHSFDFIFINDDKANYLQYYDLSLQLIHSNGLIAIDNTLWNERLLNENDTSIETIAIRQTNKLVKNDNRADIRFLRLGDGTTILQKKIKMVCLTKPVFIIHECFASVHISPDRHQLQYSFVRTVSNRTHHRAKRWTTSDMFHILIHYDASVTKLSKDEQNLIKEAVDAATGYWSNAIRPKYKLHDRIRLARQCPSRKMFIVENDYSIYYCSEKCLSETRCGDIIVPDEHLHQCHVCTKDKKCERIGSKGGGVDAEFILYVSAIETNRCEPVDTLATASFCQLESDQDRPIAGNINVCPRRLRGDHNSIDFDRLVSTIKHEILHTLVFSSGLFAFFRDSNGDPFTERDPATRWPKIYDEKLQVYTPSDKVLQQVVRKNWKTRSGTIDKITTMLVTPKVKAIVREHFGCPTLEGAELENQGSVGTALTHWEKRLFEHEIMTGTYTQESVISNLTLALLEDSGWYDVSYAFGKPLLWGRNLGCDFVKTSCKEWIDSKLEKKENPYPFCISSPKPNHSKRTCAYTHDKVVMCNLVEYADPIPAEYQIFDSLPNITDQNEIARFGGHVMLADYCPYNQELTYKNTNRDSRCYRSENQPSSRENYALEKFSSGSKCFDHGSIWEQYIDQCRRKRYIAPQAAGCYHFECISSKGFYINIGKDKYLCEYRGQNVTILSAEHDSVYAGTIICPDCQIICGSLDNFQCPSQPNFYPVQNIQQSNLRASVHNICKHLYKFNQLPMSDKTDQLHIKSHILLIFLIFSFSSKNILI
;
A
#
# COMPACT_ATOMS: atom_id res chain seq x y z
N GLU A 1 17.67 -35.00 -25.64
CA GLU A 1 17.48 -36.35 -26.21
C GLU A 1 18.36 -36.48 -27.42
N ILE A 2 19.10 -37.59 -27.53
CA ILE A 2 19.98 -37.90 -28.65
C ILE A 2 19.33 -39.08 -29.40
N GLY A 3 18.80 -38.80 -30.60
CA GLY A 3 17.95 -39.70 -31.39
C GLY A 3 16.46 -39.41 -31.16
N THR A 4 15.85 -38.58 -32.02
CA THR A 4 14.47 -38.11 -31.88
C THR A 4 13.50 -38.86 -32.80
N PHE A 5 13.95 -39.26 -33.99
CA PHE A 5 13.19 -39.89 -35.05
C PHE A 5 11.85 -39.17 -35.32
N THR A 6 10.71 -39.83 -35.09
CA THR A 6 9.36 -39.26 -35.26
C THR A 6 8.89 -38.45 -34.04
N GLY A 7 9.71 -38.32 -33.00
CA GLY A 7 9.46 -37.48 -31.82
C GLY A 7 8.58 -38.12 -30.75
N TYR A 8 8.33 -39.44 -30.80
CA TYR A 8 7.47 -40.11 -29.83
C TYR A 8 8.04 -40.04 -28.39
N THR A 9 9.31 -40.41 -28.22
CA THR A 9 9.97 -40.35 -26.90
C THR A 9 10.16 -38.90 -26.46
N SER A 10 10.49 -37.99 -27.39
CA SER A 10 10.53 -36.55 -27.13
C SER A 10 9.21 -36.02 -26.58
N LEU A 11 8.09 -36.41 -27.19
CA LEU A 11 6.76 -36.03 -26.73
C LEU A 11 6.47 -36.61 -25.35
N ALA A 12 6.82 -37.87 -25.09
CA ALA A 12 6.60 -38.49 -23.79
C ALA A 12 7.41 -37.80 -22.68
N VAL A 13 8.67 -37.42 -22.94
CA VAL A 13 9.48 -36.64 -22.00
C VAL A 13 8.90 -35.24 -21.83
N ALA A 14 8.54 -34.56 -22.93
CA ALA A 14 7.94 -33.22 -22.87
C ALA A 14 6.62 -33.17 -22.09
N LEU A 15 5.82 -34.23 -22.15
CA LEU A 15 4.58 -34.36 -21.36
C LEU A 15 4.84 -34.56 -19.86
N ALA A 16 6.03 -35.03 -19.48
CA ALA A 16 6.42 -35.23 -18.08
C ALA A 16 7.22 -34.06 -17.51
N LEU A 17 7.70 -33.14 -18.35
CA LEU A 17 8.44 -31.95 -17.91
C LEU A 17 7.52 -30.98 -17.14
N PRO A 18 8.07 -30.26 -16.14
CA PRO A 18 7.38 -29.13 -15.54
C PRO A 18 7.18 -28.02 -16.58
N CYS A 19 6.36 -27.02 -16.28
CA CYS A 19 5.99 -25.96 -17.24
C CYS A 19 7.19 -25.12 -17.73
N ASP A 20 8.28 -25.07 -16.97
CA ASP A 20 9.57 -24.44 -17.27
C ASP A 20 10.62 -25.44 -17.79
N GLY A 21 10.26 -26.71 -17.90
CA GLY A 21 11.16 -27.75 -18.39
C GLY A 21 11.39 -27.62 -19.89
N GLU A 22 12.66 -27.66 -20.29
CA GLU A 22 13.07 -27.62 -21.68
C GLU A 22 13.57 -29.00 -22.14
N LEU A 23 13.10 -29.44 -23.30
CA LEU A 23 13.63 -30.61 -24.00
C LEU A 23 14.43 -30.14 -25.22
N ILE A 24 15.69 -30.57 -25.31
CA ILE A 24 16.53 -30.35 -26.48
C ILE A 24 16.61 -31.67 -27.28
N PRO A 25 15.86 -31.82 -28.39
CA PRO A 25 15.97 -32.96 -29.29
C PRO A 25 17.22 -32.83 -30.19
N CYS A 26 17.82 -33.94 -30.56
CA CYS A 26 18.98 -34.03 -31.44
C CYS A 26 18.81 -35.25 -32.35
N ASP A 27 18.93 -35.09 -33.67
CA ASP A 27 18.80 -36.20 -34.63
C ASP A 27 19.90 -36.18 -35.69
N ILE A 28 20.11 -37.28 -36.43
CA ILE A 28 21.22 -37.45 -37.38
C ILE A 28 21.19 -36.43 -38.54
N ASN A 29 20.03 -35.82 -38.79
CA ASN A 29 19.84 -34.75 -39.79
C ASN A 29 20.19 -33.35 -39.26
N ASP A 30 20.44 -33.19 -37.96
CA ASP A 30 20.89 -31.93 -37.38
C ASP A 30 22.42 -31.82 -37.48
N GLN A 31 22.91 -30.84 -38.25
CA GLN A 31 24.33 -30.50 -38.38
C GLN A 31 25.00 -30.12 -37.03
N TYR A 32 24.24 -30.05 -35.94
CA TYR A 32 24.62 -29.49 -34.64
C TYR A 32 25.15 -30.49 -33.60
N VAL A 33 25.01 -31.81 -33.83
CA VAL A 33 25.10 -32.79 -32.72
C VAL A 33 26.53 -33.05 -32.21
N ARG A 34 27.59 -32.83 -33.00
CA ARG A 34 28.92 -33.36 -32.62
C ARG A 34 29.91 -32.37 -31.98
N GLN A 35 29.72 -31.05 -32.09
CA GLN A 35 30.66 -30.08 -31.50
C GLN A 35 30.01 -28.83 -30.87
N ASP A 36 28.75 -28.52 -31.21
CA ASP A 36 28.11 -27.28 -30.74
C ASP A 36 27.39 -27.42 -29.40
N ILE A 37 26.89 -28.61 -29.04
CA ILE A 37 26.14 -28.79 -27.77
C ILE A 37 27.02 -28.47 -26.55
N TRP A 38 28.26 -28.96 -26.53
CA TRP A 38 29.21 -28.63 -25.45
C TRP A 38 29.52 -27.14 -25.39
N LYS A 39 29.75 -26.48 -26.54
CA LYS A 39 30.05 -25.04 -26.60
C LYS A 39 28.84 -24.18 -26.21
N ARG A 40 27.64 -24.63 -26.56
CA ARG A 40 26.39 -23.90 -26.36
C ARG A 40 25.90 -23.96 -24.92
N PHE A 41 26.03 -25.11 -24.26
CA PHE A 41 25.47 -25.31 -22.93
C PHE A 41 26.53 -25.41 -21.83
N GLY A 42 27.75 -25.85 -22.14
CA GLY A 42 28.81 -26.06 -21.15
C GLY A 42 28.61 -27.30 -20.27
N PRO A 43 29.50 -27.54 -19.30
CA PRO A 43 29.36 -28.63 -18.32
C PRO A 43 28.21 -28.36 -17.34
N HIS A 44 27.56 -29.43 -16.87
CA HIS A 44 26.49 -29.36 -15.86
C HIS A 44 25.32 -28.48 -16.28
N SER A 45 24.67 -28.85 -17.38
CA SER A 45 23.62 -28.04 -18.01
C SER A 45 22.35 -28.84 -18.29
N PHE A 46 22.35 -30.12 -17.94
CA PHE A 46 21.22 -31.04 -18.17
C PHE A 46 20.95 -31.87 -16.91
N ASP A 47 19.67 -32.08 -16.59
CA ASP A 47 19.24 -32.94 -15.49
C ASP A 47 19.01 -34.40 -15.94
N PHE A 48 18.60 -34.58 -17.20
CA PHE A 48 18.32 -35.87 -17.81
C PHE A 48 18.81 -35.92 -19.26
N ILE A 49 19.47 -37.03 -19.64
CA ILE A 49 19.90 -37.28 -21.02
C ILE A 49 19.46 -38.69 -21.45
N PHE A 50 18.70 -38.77 -22.55
CA PHE A 50 18.30 -40.02 -23.19
C PHE A 50 19.10 -40.24 -24.48
N ILE A 51 19.73 -41.41 -24.63
CA ILE A 51 20.58 -41.82 -25.76
C ILE A 51 19.89 -42.96 -26.51
N ASN A 52 19.47 -42.70 -27.75
CA ASN A 52 18.78 -43.65 -28.64
C ASN A 52 19.00 -43.36 -30.14
N ASP A 53 20.23 -43.00 -30.53
CA ASP A 53 20.57 -42.72 -31.94
C ASP A 53 21.44 -43.84 -32.55
N ASP A 54 22.40 -43.50 -33.42
CA ASP A 54 23.29 -44.43 -34.08
C ASP A 54 24.22 -45.17 -33.10
N LYS A 55 24.04 -46.49 -33.05
CA LYS A 55 24.66 -47.35 -32.03
C LYS A 55 26.19 -47.37 -32.09
N ALA A 56 26.76 -47.13 -33.27
CA ALA A 56 28.20 -47.05 -33.48
C ALA A 56 28.88 -45.95 -32.64
N ASN A 57 28.15 -44.90 -32.24
CA ASN A 57 28.69 -43.77 -31.48
C ASN A 57 28.26 -43.71 -30.00
N TYR A 58 27.61 -44.76 -29.48
CA TYR A 58 27.13 -44.81 -28.10
C TYR A 58 28.20 -44.49 -27.05
N LEU A 59 29.44 -44.96 -27.26
CA LEU A 59 30.55 -44.68 -26.35
C LEU A 59 30.86 -43.18 -26.26
N GLN A 60 30.81 -42.48 -27.39
CA GLN A 60 31.06 -41.04 -27.47
C GLN A 60 29.91 -40.25 -26.85
N TYR A 61 28.66 -40.65 -27.13
CA TYR A 61 27.48 -40.04 -26.52
C TYR A 61 27.49 -40.19 -25.00
N TYR A 62 27.88 -41.36 -24.50
CA TYR A 62 27.99 -41.58 -23.07
C TYR A 62 29.04 -40.67 -22.40
N ASP A 63 30.26 -40.60 -22.95
CA ASP A 63 31.31 -39.76 -22.36
C ASP A 63 30.95 -38.27 -22.40
N LEU A 64 30.37 -37.79 -23.51
CA LEU A 64 29.88 -36.42 -23.62
C LEU A 64 28.75 -36.14 -22.62
N SER A 65 27.80 -37.07 -22.48
CA SER A 65 26.68 -36.95 -21.54
C SER A 65 27.15 -36.85 -20.10
N LEU A 66 28.19 -37.60 -19.72
CA LEU A 66 28.79 -37.49 -18.39
C LEU A 66 29.40 -36.11 -18.13
N GLN A 67 29.88 -35.41 -19.15
CA GLN A 67 30.42 -34.06 -18.99
C GLN A 67 29.28 -33.02 -18.90
N LEU A 68 28.24 -33.18 -19.71
CA LEU A 68 27.09 -32.26 -19.80
C LEU A 68 26.13 -32.36 -18.62
N ILE A 69 25.96 -33.53 -18.02
CA ILE A 69 24.93 -33.75 -17.01
C ILE A 69 25.33 -33.19 -15.63
N HIS A 70 24.35 -32.65 -14.89
CA HIS A 70 24.53 -32.22 -13.51
C HIS A 70 24.98 -33.39 -12.61
N SER A 71 25.67 -33.04 -11.52
CA SER A 71 25.90 -34.01 -10.44
C SER A 71 24.54 -34.49 -9.93
N ASN A 72 24.37 -35.80 -9.74
CA ASN A 72 23.10 -36.46 -9.43
C ASN A 72 22.09 -36.58 -10.59
N GLY A 73 22.41 -36.08 -11.80
CA GLY A 73 21.55 -36.24 -12.97
C GLY A 73 21.54 -37.66 -13.54
N LEU A 74 20.52 -37.96 -14.35
CA LEU A 74 20.25 -39.29 -14.91
C LEU A 74 20.55 -39.39 -16.41
N ILE A 75 21.33 -40.39 -16.81
CA ILE A 75 21.54 -40.78 -18.21
C ILE A 75 20.81 -42.09 -18.46
N ALA A 76 20.08 -42.20 -19.55
CA ALA A 76 19.40 -43.42 -19.97
C ALA A 76 19.85 -43.80 -21.39
N ILE A 77 20.32 -45.04 -21.57
CA ILE A 77 20.81 -45.58 -22.85
C ILE A 77 19.88 -46.72 -23.28
N ASP A 78 19.24 -46.59 -24.42
CA ASP A 78 18.31 -47.59 -24.95
C ASP A 78 18.99 -48.60 -25.90
N ASN A 79 18.34 -49.75 -26.13
CA ASN A 79 18.83 -50.86 -26.96
C ASN A 79 20.15 -51.51 -26.49
N THR A 80 20.38 -51.57 -25.19
CA THR A 80 21.60 -52.13 -24.59
C THR A 80 21.64 -53.67 -24.55
N LEU A 81 20.59 -54.38 -24.99
CA LEU A 81 20.61 -55.83 -25.28
C LEU A 81 20.79 -56.16 -26.77
N TRP A 82 20.41 -55.24 -27.66
CA TRP A 82 20.57 -55.33 -29.11
C TRP A 82 20.01 -56.63 -29.72
N ASN A 83 18.74 -56.93 -29.45
CA ASN A 83 18.04 -58.16 -29.85
C ASN A 83 18.83 -59.42 -29.49
N GLU A 84 19.44 -59.42 -28.31
CA GLU A 84 20.29 -60.51 -27.78
C GLU A 84 21.55 -60.80 -28.62
N ARG A 85 21.83 -60.03 -29.68
CA ARG A 85 22.99 -60.22 -30.57
C ARG A 85 24.32 -60.08 -29.84
N LEU A 86 24.32 -59.37 -28.72
CA LEU A 86 25.49 -59.24 -27.84
C LEU A 86 25.98 -60.59 -27.30
N LEU A 87 25.11 -61.61 -27.21
CA LEU A 87 25.44 -62.95 -26.75
C LEU A 87 26.16 -63.80 -27.82
N ASN A 88 26.04 -63.45 -29.10
CA ASN A 88 26.73 -64.15 -30.18
C ASN A 88 28.16 -63.61 -30.36
N GLU A 89 29.15 -64.28 -29.78
CA GLU A 89 30.57 -63.86 -29.85
C GLU A 89 31.10 -63.65 -31.28
N ASN A 90 30.47 -64.27 -32.29
CA ASN A 90 30.84 -64.12 -33.70
C ASN A 90 30.21 -62.90 -34.40
N ASP A 91 29.28 -62.18 -33.76
CA ASP A 91 28.73 -60.95 -34.33
C ASP A 91 29.74 -59.80 -34.17
N THR A 92 30.37 -59.43 -35.28
CA THR A 92 31.38 -58.37 -35.37
C THR A 92 30.84 -57.12 -36.07
N SER A 93 29.52 -56.91 -36.12
CA SER A 93 28.95 -55.67 -36.63
C SER A 93 29.38 -54.48 -35.77
N ILE A 94 29.53 -53.31 -36.40
CA ILE A 94 30.06 -52.11 -35.73
C ILE A 94 29.16 -51.67 -34.56
N GLU A 95 27.85 -51.85 -34.69
CA GLU A 95 26.85 -51.59 -33.66
C GLU A 95 27.03 -52.54 -32.47
N THR A 96 27.13 -53.85 -32.73
CA THR A 96 27.32 -54.87 -31.68
C THR A 96 28.63 -54.64 -30.94
N ILE A 97 29.72 -54.32 -31.65
CA ILE A 97 31.02 -54.00 -31.04
C ILE A 97 30.90 -52.74 -30.16
N ALA A 98 30.29 -51.67 -30.67
CA ALA A 98 30.14 -50.40 -29.95
C ALA A 98 29.27 -50.54 -28.70
N ILE A 99 28.16 -51.28 -28.77
CA ILE A 99 27.29 -51.53 -27.61
C ILE A 99 28.02 -52.40 -26.58
N ARG A 100 28.76 -53.45 -27.00
CA ARG A 100 29.61 -54.25 -26.08
C ARG A 100 30.64 -53.40 -25.36
N GLN A 101 31.33 -52.52 -26.09
CA GLN A 101 32.32 -51.60 -25.52
C GLN A 101 31.68 -50.62 -24.55
N THR A 102 30.53 -50.03 -24.92
CA THR A 102 29.78 -49.10 -24.07
C THR A 102 29.31 -49.80 -22.79
N ASN A 103 28.68 -50.97 -22.89
CA ASN A 103 28.23 -51.75 -21.73
C ASN A 103 29.40 -52.13 -20.80
N LYS A 104 30.55 -52.53 -21.38
CA LYS A 104 31.76 -52.85 -20.62
C LYS A 104 32.34 -51.61 -19.92
N LEU A 105 32.38 -50.46 -20.59
CA LEU A 105 32.88 -49.23 -20.00
C LEU A 105 31.95 -48.75 -18.88
N VAL A 106 30.66 -48.61 -19.18
CA VAL A 106 29.62 -48.20 -18.23
C VAL A 106 29.71 -49.04 -16.97
N LYS A 107 29.70 -50.39 -17.08
CA LYS A 107 29.78 -51.32 -15.94
C LYS A 107 30.95 -51.05 -14.97
N ASN A 108 32.06 -50.53 -15.49
CA ASN A 108 33.28 -50.31 -14.72
C ASN A 108 33.54 -48.82 -14.40
N ASP A 109 32.67 -47.89 -14.82
CA ASP A 109 32.85 -46.47 -14.59
C ASP A 109 32.42 -46.09 -13.17
N ASN A 110 33.39 -45.68 -12.34
CA ASN A 110 33.14 -45.34 -10.94
C ASN A 110 32.43 -43.97 -10.76
N ARG A 111 32.29 -43.17 -11.83
CA ARG A 111 31.66 -41.84 -11.81
C ARG A 111 30.13 -41.90 -11.76
N ALA A 112 29.51 -43.05 -12.03
CA ALA A 112 28.06 -43.23 -12.03
C ALA A 112 27.63 -44.52 -11.33
N ASP A 113 26.40 -44.52 -10.81
CA ASP A 113 25.72 -45.72 -10.33
C ASP A 113 24.79 -46.25 -11.42
N ILE A 114 24.81 -47.57 -11.66
CA ILE A 114 24.19 -48.18 -12.84
C ILE A 114 23.02 -49.06 -12.43
N ARG A 115 21.95 -49.01 -13.20
CA ARG A 115 20.80 -49.93 -13.11
C ARG A 115 20.43 -50.38 -14.51
N PHE A 116 20.29 -51.69 -14.69
CA PHE A 116 19.87 -52.27 -15.96
C PHE A 116 18.40 -52.67 -15.87
N LEU A 117 17.59 -52.20 -16.82
CA LEU A 117 16.16 -52.46 -16.90
C LEU A 117 15.85 -53.31 -18.13
N ARG A 118 15.13 -54.41 -17.93
CA ARG A 118 14.59 -55.26 -18.99
C ARG A 118 13.30 -54.66 -19.58
N LEU A 119 13.40 -53.42 -20.05
CA LEU A 119 12.35 -52.70 -20.76
C LEU A 119 12.83 -52.43 -22.19
N GLY A 120 11.92 -52.53 -23.16
CA GLY A 120 12.29 -52.46 -24.58
C GLY A 120 13.34 -53.50 -24.94
N ASP A 121 14.35 -53.09 -25.71
CA ASP A 121 15.51 -53.91 -26.08
C ASP A 121 16.68 -53.69 -25.09
N GLY A 122 16.35 -53.57 -23.80
CA GLY A 122 17.26 -53.31 -22.69
C GLY A 122 17.63 -51.85 -22.53
N THR A 123 17.28 -51.24 -21.40
CA THR A 123 17.63 -49.85 -21.08
C THR A 123 18.57 -49.80 -19.89
N THR A 124 19.72 -49.14 -20.05
CA THR A 124 20.66 -48.89 -18.96
C THR A 124 20.46 -47.49 -18.42
N ILE A 125 20.11 -47.37 -17.13
CA ILE A 125 20.01 -46.10 -16.40
C ILE A 125 21.30 -45.89 -15.62
N LEU A 126 21.84 -44.68 -15.68
CA LEU A 126 23.00 -44.26 -14.91
C LEU A 126 22.70 -42.97 -14.14
N GLN A 127 23.06 -42.93 -12.86
CA GLN A 127 23.02 -41.71 -12.05
C GLN A 127 24.44 -41.22 -11.80
N LYS A 128 24.76 -39.98 -12.19
CA LYS A 128 26.10 -39.43 -11.97
C LYS A 128 26.32 -39.15 -10.48
N LYS A 129 27.41 -39.66 -9.91
CA LYS A 129 27.72 -39.47 -8.49
C LYS A 129 28.03 -38.01 -8.17
N ILE A 130 27.66 -37.59 -6.95
CA ILE A 130 27.94 -36.26 -6.43
C ILE A 130 29.44 -36.14 -6.14
N LYS A 131 30.12 -35.21 -6.79
CA LYS A 131 31.54 -34.92 -6.53
C LYS A 131 31.64 -34.01 -5.31
N MET A 132 31.89 -34.57 -4.12
CA MET A 132 32.20 -33.77 -2.93
C MET A 132 33.56 -33.10 -3.10
N VAL A 133 33.57 -31.79 -3.37
CA VAL A 133 34.79 -30.98 -3.31
C VAL A 133 34.94 -30.49 -1.87
N CYS A 134 35.82 -31.14 -1.09
CA CYS A 134 36.28 -30.60 0.19
C CYS A 134 37.11 -29.34 -0.07
N LEU A 135 36.52 -28.17 0.14
CA LEU A 135 37.27 -26.91 0.24
C LEU A 135 38.04 -26.92 1.56
N THR A 136 39.30 -27.35 1.53
CA THR A 136 40.23 -27.20 2.64
C THR A 136 40.89 -25.82 2.57
N LYS A 137 40.46 -24.89 3.44
CA LYS A 137 41.32 -23.99 4.25
C LYS A 137 40.48 -23.09 5.18
N PRO A 138 41.03 -22.69 6.34
CA PRO A 138 40.31 -22.69 7.62
C PRO A 138 39.80 -21.30 8.01
N VAL A 139 38.60 -21.25 8.61
CA VAL A 139 38.21 -20.15 9.50
C VAL A 139 37.78 -20.76 10.82
N PHE A 140 38.41 -20.28 11.88
CA PHE A 140 38.31 -20.73 13.26
C PHE A 140 36.86 -20.83 13.76
N ILE A 141 36.51 -22.00 14.29
CA ILE A 141 35.32 -22.21 15.14
C ILE A 141 35.81 -22.14 16.59
N ILE A 142 35.29 -21.17 17.35
CA ILE A 142 35.21 -21.26 18.81
C ILE A 142 33.79 -21.77 19.12
N HIS A 143 33.75 -22.91 19.81
CA HIS A 143 32.57 -23.62 20.27
C HIS A 143 31.93 -22.95 21.51
N GLU A 144 30.68 -23.33 21.76
CA GLU A 144 29.89 -23.33 23.02
C GLU A 144 28.65 -22.42 22.96
N CYS A 145 27.46 -22.79 23.43
CA CYS A 145 26.86 -24.05 23.92
C CYS A 145 25.35 -23.75 23.95
N PHE A 146 24.46 -24.60 23.43
CA PHE A 146 23.04 -24.58 23.84
C PHE A 146 22.51 -25.98 23.99
N ALA A 147 22.14 -26.28 25.24
CA ALA A 147 21.58 -27.54 25.71
C ALA A 147 20.17 -27.78 25.16
N SER A 148 19.90 -29.05 24.90
CA SER A 148 18.61 -29.60 24.49
C SER A 148 17.60 -29.57 25.64
N VAL A 149 16.35 -29.18 25.36
CA VAL A 149 15.18 -29.57 26.16
C VAL A 149 14.08 -30.03 25.20
N HIS A 150 13.69 -31.30 25.35
CA HIS A 150 12.52 -31.92 24.73
C HIS A 150 11.23 -31.43 25.40
N ILE A 151 10.18 -31.17 24.60
CA ILE A 151 8.78 -31.14 25.06
C ILE A 151 7.91 -31.86 24.01
N SER A 152 7.11 -32.84 24.47
CA SER A 152 6.13 -33.59 23.67
C SER A 152 4.80 -32.82 23.54
N PRO A 153 3.88 -33.25 22.65
CA PRO A 153 2.73 -32.44 22.25
C PRO A 153 1.52 -32.72 23.14
N ASP A 154 0.79 -31.68 23.54
CA ASP A 154 -0.64 -31.84 23.84
C ASP A 154 -1.48 -30.60 23.52
N ARG A 155 -2.75 -30.88 23.24
CA ARG A 155 -3.74 -30.12 22.46
C ARG A 155 -4.48 -29.01 23.23
N HIS A 156 -4.78 -27.93 22.48
CA HIS A 156 -5.96 -27.02 22.54
C HIS A 156 -6.08 -25.99 23.67
N GLN A 157 -5.89 -24.71 23.35
CA GLN A 157 -6.97 -23.70 23.30
C GLN A 157 -6.46 -22.38 22.68
N LEU A 158 -7.21 -21.88 21.68
CA LEU A 158 -6.97 -20.62 21.00
C LEU A 158 -7.34 -19.43 21.91
N GLN A 159 -6.37 -18.61 22.27
CA GLN A 159 -6.59 -17.26 22.77
C GLN A 159 -5.59 -16.32 22.07
N TYR A 160 -6.10 -15.51 21.16
CA TYR A 160 -5.32 -14.49 20.45
C TYR A 160 -4.79 -13.46 21.45
N SER A 161 -3.48 -13.49 21.72
CA SER A 161 -2.75 -12.40 22.35
C SER A 161 -1.76 -11.84 21.32
N PHE A 162 -1.98 -10.58 20.92
CA PHE A 162 -1.02 -9.82 20.13
C PHE A 162 0.22 -9.56 21.00
N VAL A 163 1.28 -10.33 20.78
CA VAL A 163 2.59 -10.09 21.39
C VAL A 163 3.33 -9.06 20.53
N ARG A 164 3.62 -7.90 21.12
CA ARG A 164 4.43 -6.83 20.54
C ARG A 164 5.86 -7.28 20.31
N THR A 165 6.34 -7.19 19.08
CA THR A 165 7.76 -7.28 18.77
C THR A 165 8.46 -5.97 19.15
N VAL A 166 9.46 -6.08 20.04
CA VAL A 166 10.32 -4.99 20.49
C VAL A 166 11.33 -4.72 19.39
N SER A 167 11.10 -3.67 18.59
CA SER A 167 12.21 -3.01 17.88
C SER A 167 12.82 -1.97 18.80
N ASN A 168 14.14 -1.85 18.76
CA ASN A 168 14.97 -1.02 19.62
C ASN A 168 14.80 0.48 19.27
N ARG A 169 13.59 1.00 19.45
CA ARG A 169 13.26 2.43 19.48
C ARG A 169 13.05 2.78 20.94
N THR A 170 13.62 3.90 21.37
CA THR A 170 13.40 4.49 22.70
C THR A 170 11.94 4.33 23.12
N HIS A 171 11.69 3.38 24.03
CA HIS A 171 10.36 3.12 24.55
C HIS A 171 9.91 4.36 25.32
N HIS A 172 9.16 5.25 24.67
CA HIS A 172 8.18 6.06 25.37
C HIS A 172 7.17 5.08 25.97
N ARG A 173 7.43 4.68 27.21
CA ARG A 173 6.55 3.85 28.02
C ARG A 173 5.19 4.55 28.04
N ALA A 174 4.21 4.02 27.30
CA ALA A 174 2.86 4.55 27.31
C ALA A 174 2.38 4.54 28.77
N LYS A 175 2.26 5.74 29.37
CA LYS A 175 1.67 5.89 30.69
C LYS A 175 0.24 5.35 30.60
N ARG A 176 -0.06 4.29 31.34
CA ARG A 176 -1.41 3.74 31.44
C ARG A 176 -2.24 4.70 32.29
N TRP A 177 -3.16 5.43 31.66
CA TRP A 177 -4.01 6.43 32.35
C TRP A 177 -5.09 5.74 33.17
N THR A 178 -5.48 6.35 34.29
CA THR A 178 -6.60 5.87 35.11
C THR A 178 -7.92 6.48 34.62
N THR A 179 -9.07 5.89 34.96
CA THR A 179 -10.40 6.37 34.54
C THR A 179 -10.70 7.79 35.02
N SER A 180 -10.11 8.23 36.13
CA SER A 180 -10.24 9.61 36.63
C SER A 180 -9.42 10.64 35.84
N ASP A 181 -8.59 10.21 34.89
CA ASP A 181 -7.73 11.08 34.07
C ASP A 181 -8.22 11.20 32.63
N MET A 182 -9.36 10.60 32.29
CA MET A 182 -9.92 10.66 30.93
C MET A 182 -10.48 12.03 30.63
N PHE A 183 -10.35 12.49 29.38
CA PHE A 183 -11.00 13.71 28.91
C PHE A 183 -12.49 13.47 28.70
N HIS A 184 -13.33 13.98 29.60
CA HIS A 184 -14.77 13.82 29.52
C HIS A 184 -15.38 14.89 28.62
N ILE A 185 -15.99 14.44 27.53
CA ILE A 185 -16.73 15.27 26.59
C ILE A 185 -18.23 15.07 26.87
N LEU A 186 -18.92 16.09 27.34
CA LEU A 186 -20.38 16.08 27.39
C LEU A 186 -20.93 16.34 25.99
N ILE A 187 -21.76 15.43 25.47
CA ILE A 187 -22.45 15.61 24.20
C ILE A 187 -23.86 16.16 24.47
N HIS A 188 -24.20 17.29 23.86
CA HIS A 188 -25.54 17.87 23.90
C HIS A 188 -26.16 17.85 22.49
N TYR A 189 -27.22 17.08 22.29
CA TYR A 189 -27.93 17.02 21.01
C TYR A 189 -29.03 18.06 20.94
N ASP A 190 -28.97 18.91 19.91
CA ASP A 190 -30.04 19.84 19.58
C ASP A 190 -31.32 19.11 19.11
N ALA A 191 -32.46 19.78 19.25
CA ALA A 191 -33.76 19.25 18.82
C ALA A 191 -33.79 18.88 17.32
N SER A 192 -32.97 19.52 16.48
CA SER A 192 -32.81 19.17 15.06
C SER A 192 -32.45 17.69 14.83
N VAL A 193 -31.60 17.12 15.68
CA VAL A 193 -31.23 15.70 15.59
C VAL A 193 -32.42 14.81 15.94
N THR A 194 -33.16 15.16 17.00
CA THR A 194 -34.34 14.38 17.43
C THR A 194 -35.50 14.39 16.42
N LYS A 195 -35.51 15.36 15.49
CA LYS A 195 -36.50 15.48 14.40
C LYS A 195 -36.19 14.58 13.19
N LEU A 196 -35.00 13.98 13.12
CA LEU A 196 -34.63 13.05 12.05
C LEU A 196 -35.31 11.69 12.22
N SER A 197 -35.24 10.83 11.20
CA SER A 197 -35.69 9.44 11.32
C SER A 197 -34.86 8.67 12.36
N LYS A 198 -35.40 7.55 12.87
CA LYS A 198 -34.72 6.80 13.93
C LYS A 198 -33.36 6.25 13.48
N ASP A 199 -33.25 5.86 12.22
CA ASP A 199 -32.02 5.35 11.63
C ASP A 199 -30.97 6.46 11.48
N GLU A 200 -31.35 7.63 10.96
CA GLU A 200 -30.46 8.81 10.90
C GLU A 200 -29.99 9.24 12.28
N GLN A 201 -30.88 9.23 13.28
CA GLN A 201 -30.53 9.54 14.67
C GLN A 201 -29.50 8.56 15.25
N ASN A 202 -29.72 7.26 15.07
CA ASN A 202 -28.80 6.24 15.56
C ASN A 202 -27.44 6.37 14.86
N LEU A 203 -27.45 6.58 13.54
CA LEU A 203 -26.24 6.77 12.74
C LEU A 203 -25.39 7.95 13.26
N ILE A 204 -26.00 9.12 13.47
CA ILE A 204 -25.29 10.28 14.02
C ILE A 204 -24.76 9.97 15.43
N LYS A 205 -25.60 9.41 16.30
CA LYS A 205 -25.22 9.15 17.70
C LYS A 205 -24.05 8.18 17.80
N GLU A 206 -24.12 7.05 17.10
CA GLU A 206 -23.05 6.06 17.06
C GLU A 206 -21.75 6.65 16.48
N ALA A 207 -21.85 7.48 15.44
CA ALA A 207 -20.68 8.09 14.84
C ALA A 207 -20.03 9.16 15.75
N VAL A 208 -20.84 9.96 16.45
CA VAL A 208 -20.36 10.93 17.45
C VAL A 208 -19.74 10.22 18.65
N ASP A 209 -20.36 9.15 19.15
CA ASP A 209 -19.83 8.36 20.26
C ASP A 209 -18.48 7.72 19.89
N ALA A 210 -18.36 7.16 18.68
CA ALA A 210 -17.11 6.60 18.19
C ALA A 210 -16.00 7.66 18.02
N ALA A 211 -16.35 8.86 17.57
CA ALA A 211 -15.40 9.96 17.38
C ALA A 211 -14.95 10.58 18.71
N THR A 212 -15.88 10.90 19.60
CA THR A 212 -15.58 11.43 20.94
C THR A 212 -14.83 10.41 21.78
N GLY A 213 -15.21 9.13 21.72
CA GLY A 213 -14.49 8.03 22.38
C GLY A 213 -13.03 7.92 21.94
N TYR A 214 -12.70 8.20 20.67
CA TYR A 214 -11.30 8.27 20.25
C TYR A 214 -10.56 9.41 20.97
N TRP A 215 -11.12 10.64 20.95
CA TRP A 215 -10.47 11.80 21.55
C TRP A 215 -10.36 11.71 23.08
N SER A 216 -11.40 11.24 23.76
CA SER A 216 -11.38 11.00 25.21
C SER A 216 -10.26 10.06 25.66
N ASN A 217 -9.79 9.18 24.77
CA ASN A 217 -8.68 8.26 25.04
C ASN A 217 -7.32 8.75 24.52
N ALA A 218 -7.31 9.57 23.46
CA ALA A 218 -6.09 10.05 22.82
C ALA A 218 -5.47 11.24 23.55
N ILE A 219 -6.28 12.06 24.22
CA ILE A 219 -5.85 13.28 24.89
C ILE A 219 -6.42 13.39 26.30
N ARG A 220 -5.75 14.21 27.12
CA ARG A 220 -6.26 14.66 28.42
C ARG A 220 -5.90 16.13 28.62
N PRO A 221 -6.70 16.91 29.35
CA PRO A 221 -6.38 18.30 29.60
C PRO A 221 -5.18 18.37 30.54
N LYS A 222 -4.24 19.27 30.26
CA LYS A 222 -3.03 19.46 31.06
C LYS A 222 -3.34 19.95 32.47
N TYR A 223 -4.41 20.74 32.60
CA TYR A 223 -4.95 21.25 33.85
C TYR A 223 -6.43 20.89 33.94
N LYS A 224 -6.86 20.39 35.11
CA LYS A 224 -8.28 20.12 35.36
C LYS A 224 -9.01 21.43 35.66
N LEU A 225 -10.25 21.51 35.20
CA LEU A 225 -11.14 22.59 35.58
C LEU A 225 -11.38 22.59 37.08
N HIS A 226 -11.39 23.78 37.68
CA HIS A 226 -11.62 23.95 39.12
C HIS A 226 -13.11 23.84 39.52
N ASP A 227 -14.04 24.06 38.59
CA ASP A 227 -15.49 24.00 38.78
C ASP A 227 -16.16 23.49 37.49
N ARG A 228 -17.44 23.17 37.56
CA ARG A 228 -18.29 22.80 36.43
C ARG A 228 -18.30 23.89 35.35
N ILE A 229 -18.22 23.47 34.09
CA ILE A 229 -18.27 24.37 32.93
C ILE A 229 -19.58 25.15 32.97
N ARG A 230 -19.45 26.48 32.92
CA ARG A 230 -20.54 27.39 32.66
C ARG A 230 -20.08 28.39 31.63
N LEU A 231 -20.82 28.51 30.54
CA LEU A 231 -20.44 29.37 29.43
C LEU A 231 -20.90 30.80 29.73
N ALA A 232 -20.03 31.79 29.48
CA ALA A 232 -20.40 33.19 29.54
C ALA A 232 -21.44 33.50 28.45
N ARG A 233 -22.42 34.35 28.80
CA ARG A 233 -23.44 34.81 27.87
C ARG A 233 -22.82 35.74 26.82
N GLN A 234 -23.29 35.64 25.58
CA GLN A 234 -22.79 36.47 24.48
C GLN A 234 -23.19 37.95 24.66
N CYS A 235 -22.33 38.86 24.16
CA CYS A 235 -22.54 40.30 24.22
C CYS A 235 -22.86 40.86 22.82
N PRO A 236 -23.73 41.90 22.69
CA PRO A 236 -24.06 42.51 21.41
C PRO A 236 -22.86 43.07 20.64
N SER A 237 -21.89 43.68 21.32
CA SER A 237 -20.75 44.35 20.71
C SER A 237 -19.51 43.45 20.53
N ARG A 238 -19.58 42.16 20.90
CA ARG A 238 -18.42 41.24 21.10
C ARG A 238 -17.29 41.78 22.00
N LYS A 239 -17.42 43.00 22.53
CA LYS A 239 -16.45 43.62 23.45
C LYS A 239 -16.67 43.05 24.84
N MET A 240 -15.79 42.13 25.21
CA MET A 240 -15.74 41.52 26.53
C MET A 240 -14.53 42.05 27.28
N PHE A 241 -14.69 42.31 28.58
CA PHE A 241 -13.59 42.72 29.45
C PHE A 241 -13.51 41.78 30.64
N ILE A 242 -12.28 41.58 31.13
CA ILE A 242 -12.03 40.90 32.39
C ILE A 242 -11.92 41.97 33.47
N VAL A 243 -12.60 41.75 34.59
CA VAL A 243 -12.61 42.70 35.71
C VAL A 243 -11.47 42.37 36.65
N GLU A 244 -10.81 43.42 37.13
CA GLU A 244 -9.74 43.35 38.13
C GLU A 244 -10.26 42.61 39.38
N ASN A 245 -9.60 41.49 39.75
CA ASN A 245 -10.00 40.54 40.82
C ASN A 245 -11.10 39.50 40.49
N ASP A 246 -11.66 39.47 39.27
CA ASP A 246 -12.58 38.41 38.82
C ASP A 246 -12.14 37.89 37.44
N TYR A 247 -10.97 37.23 37.43
CA TYR A 247 -10.30 36.79 36.20
C TYR A 247 -10.93 35.57 35.54
N SER A 248 -11.91 34.94 36.18
CA SER A 248 -12.50 33.68 35.71
C SER A 248 -13.69 33.88 34.78
N ILE A 249 -14.25 35.09 34.66
CA ILE A 249 -15.51 35.35 33.95
C ILE A 249 -15.42 36.62 33.09
N TYR A 250 -16.00 36.53 31.88
CA TYR A 250 -16.10 37.64 30.94
C TYR A 250 -17.32 38.54 31.22
N TYR A 251 -17.12 39.86 31.15
CA TYR A 251 -18.17 40.86 31.33
C TYR A 251 -18.52 41.57 30.01
N CYS A 252 -19.81 41.72 29.72
CA CYS A 252 -20.30 42.55 28.62
C CYS A 252 -20.23 44.03 28.98
N SER A 253 -19.93 44.90 28.00
CA SER A 253 -19.85 46.34 28.23
C SER A 253 -21.19 47.04 28.52
N GLU A 254 -22.30 46.43 28.10
CA GLU A 254 -23.64 47.05 28.12
C GLU A 254 -24.72 46.08 28.64
N LYS A 255 -24.92 44.96 27.95
CA LYS A 255 -25.89 43.92 28.32
C LYS A 255 -25.46 42.59 27.72
N CYS A 256 -25.96 41.49 28.28
CA CYS A 256 -25.90 40.20 27.60
C CYS A 256 -27.04 40.07 26.59
N LEU A 257 -26.85 39.24 25.57
CA LEU A 257 -27.92 38.79 24.71
C LEU A 257 -28.87 37.86 25.47
N SER A 258 -30.15 37.90 25.11
CA SER A 258 -31.17 37.03 25.69
C SER A 258 -30.93 35.56 25.33
N GLU A 259 -30.41 35.30 24.14
CA GLU A 259 -29.98 33.98 23.67
C GLU A 259 -28.47 33.96 23.49
N THR A 260 -27.82 32.91 24.00
CA THR A 260 -26.41 32.62 23.73
C THR A 260 -26.32 31.42 22.80
N ARG A 261 -25.55 31.53 21.72
CA ARG A 261 -25.44 30.51 20.68
C ARG A 261 -24.04 29.92 20.57
N CYS A 262 -23.97 28.63 20.28
CA CYS A 262 -22.75 27.90 19.94
C CYS A 262 -22.96 27.27 18.56
N GLY A 263 -22.39 27.91 17.53
CA GLY A 263 -22.83 27.68 16.15
C GLY A 263 -24.29 28.08 15.98
N ASP A 264 -25.09 27.21 15.39
CA ASP A 264 -26.53 27.44 15.17
C ASP A 264 -27.40 27.02 16.38
N ILE A 265 -26.79 26.44 17.41
CA ILE A 265 -27.47 25.86 18.57
C ILE A 265 -27.62 26.91 19.68
N ILE A 266 -28.83 27.02 20.25
CA ILE A 266 -29.08 27.83 21.45
C ILE A 266 -28.55 27.06 22.66
N VAL A 267 -27.64 27.67 23.40
CA VAL A 267 -27.06 27.07 24.60
C VAL A 267 -28.11 27.05 25.72
N PRO A 268 -28.38 25.90 26.37
CA PRO A 268 -29.30 25.81 27.49
C PRO A 268 -28.91 26.72 28.65
N ASP A 269 -29.89 27.39 29.27
CA ASP A 269 -29.65 28.27 30.43
C ASP A 269 -28.96 27.56 31.60
N GLU A 270 -29.15 26.25 31.75
CA GLU A 270 -28.49 25.43 32.77
C GLU A 270 -26.97 25.30 32.56
N HIS A 271 -26.49 25.48 31.32
CA HIS A 271 -25.07 25.52 30.97
C HIS A 271 -24.48 26.94 31.03
N LEU A 272 -25.30 27.97 31.25
CA LEU A 272 -24.87 29.37 31.20
C LEU A 272 -24.56 29.94 32.59
N HIS A 273 -23.60 30.85 32.62
CA HIS A 273 -23.47 31.79 33.73
C HIS A 273 -24.65 32.79 33.75
N GLN A 274 -24.90 33.39 34.91
CA GLN A 274 -25.70 34.61 35.00
C GLN A 274 -25.08 35.71 34.13
N CYS A 275 -25.86 36.70 33.73
CA CYS A 275 -25.35 37.78 32.90
C CYS A 275 -24.38 38.66 33.71
N HIS A 276 -23.18 38.87 33.19
CA HIS A 276 -22.15 39.72 33.79
C HIS A 276 -21.98 40.95 32.92
N VAL A 277 -22.29 42.14 33.47
CA VAL A 277 -22.17 43.41 32.76
C VAL A 277 -21.22 44.29 33.55
N CYS A 278 -20.29 44.98 32.88
CA CYS A 278 -19.48 46.00 33.51
C CYS A 278 -19.35 47.22 32.61
N THR A 279 -19.79 48.38 33.12
CA THR A 279 -19.71 49.64 32.38
C THR A 279 -18.30 50.23 32.41
N LYS A 280 -18.02 51.21 31.53
CA LYS A 280 -16.71 51.90 31.47
C LYS A 280 -16.28 52.53 32.80
N ASP A 281 -17.23 52.86 33.68
CA ASP A 281 -16.96 53.38 35.03
C ASP A 281 -16.63 52.28 36.06
N LYS A 282 -16.32 51.05 35.60
CA LYS A 282 -16.06 49.85 36.41
C LYS A 282 -17.23 49.46 37.34
N LYS A 283 -18.46 49.89 37.06
CA LYS A 283 -19.66 49.39 37.77
C LYS A 283 -20.08 48.07 37.15
N CYS A 284 -19.76 46.98 37.85
CA CYS A 284 -20.11 45.65 37.40
C CYS A 284 -21.34 45.10 38.13
N GLU A 285 -22.26 44.50 37.39
CA GLU A 285 -23.49 43.91 37.89
C GLU A 285 -23.67 42.47 37.37
N ARG A 286 -24.34 41.66 38.19
CA ARG A 286 -24.66 40.25 37.92
C ARG A 286 -26.18 40.12 37.86
N ILE A 287 -26.71 39.79 36.70
CA ILE A 287 -28.14 39.81 36.40
C ILE A 287 -28.66 38.40 36.09
N GLY A 288 -29.79 38.03 36.68
CA GLY A 288 -30.46 36.75 36.44
C GLY A 288 -29.91 35.59 37.27
N SER A 289 -30.34 34.38 36.95
CA SER A 289 -29.95 33.15 37.63
C SER A 289 -28.69 32.52 37.03
N LYS A 290 -27.86 31.93 37.89
CA LYS A 290 -26.69 31.12 37.51
C LYS A 290 -27.15 29.69 37.22
N GLY A 291 -26.80 29.14 36.05
CA GLY A 291 -27.09 27.76 35.69
C GLY A 291 -26.34 26.73 36.56
N GLY A 292 -26.83 25.49 36.57
CA GLY A 292 -26.24 24.37 37.32
C GLY A 292 -24.80 24.05 36.92
N GLY A 293 -24.45 24.29 35.65
CA GLY A 293 -23.15 23.98 35.07
C GLY A 293 -22.97 22.50 34.74
N VAL A 294 -22.02 22.22 33.85
CA VAL A 294 -21.72 20.88 33.33
C VAL A 294 -20.48 20.30 33.97
N ASP A 295 -20.58 19.06 34.43
CA ASP A 295 -19.47 18.29 35.01
C ASP A 295 -18.72 17.53 33.90
N ALA A 296 -17.90 18.24 33.14
CA ALA A 296 -17.09 17.72 32.03
C ALA A 296 -15.90 18.67 31.76
N GLU A 297 -14.91 18.23 30.99
CA GLU A 297 -13.79 19.08 30.55
C GLU A 297 -14.02 19.76 29.19
N PHE A 298 -15.03 19.31 28.44
CA PHE A 298 -15.48 19.93 27.19
C PHE A 298 -16.96 19.65 26.93
N ILE A 299 -17.68 20.62 26.34
CA ILE A 299 -19.07 20.44 25.86
C ILE A 299 -19.11 20.46 24.35
N LEU A 300 -19.62 19.40 23.74
CA LEU A 300 -19.83 19.28 22.31
C LEU A 300 -21.32 19.38 21.99
N TYR A 301 -21.73 20.49 21.38
CA TYR A 301 -23.10 20.69 20.91
C TYR A 301 -23.26 20.12 19.49
N VAL A 302 -24.21 19.21 19.29
CA VAL A 302 -24.42 18.51 18.02
C VAL A 302 -25.77 18.85 17.44
N SER A 303 -25.79 19.37 16.22
CA SER A 303 -27.01 19.67 15.45
C SER A 303 -27.05 18.95 14.11
N ALA A 304 -28.23 18.92 13.51
CA ALA A 304 -28.44 18.48 12.14
C ALA A 304 -29.34 19.48 11.39
N ILE A 305 -28.81 20.66 11.13
CA ILE A 305 -29.50 21.78 10.49
C ILE A 305 -28.94 21.96 9.07
N GLU A 306 -29.84 22.06 8.09
CA GLU A 306 -29.43 22.39 6.72
C GLU A 306 -29.14 23.89 6.63
N THR A 307 -27.87 24.25 6.47
CA THR A 307 -27.41 25.66 6.37
C THR A 307 -26.69 25.88 5.04
N ASN A 308 -26.40 27.14 4.68
CA ASN A 308 -25.62 27.45 3.48
C ASN A 308 -24.23 26.79 3.49
N ARG A 309 -23.71 26.41 4.67
CA ARG A 309 -22.45 25.68 4.80
C ARG A 309 -22.55 24.22 4.33
N CYS A 310 -23.76 23.68 4.22
CA CYS A 310 -24.05 22.35 3.69
C CYS A 310 -24.22 22.32 2.16
N GLU A 311 -24.29 23.49 1.50
CA GLU A 311 -24.46 23.60 0.05
C GLU A 311 -23.33 22.97 -0.77
N PRO A 312 -22.03 23.09 -0.41
CA PRO A 312 -20.96 22.45 -1.17
C PRO A 312 -21.16 20.94 -1.27
N VAL A 313 -20.90 20.38 -2.46
CA VAL A 313 -21.28 19.00 -2.84
C VAL A 313 -20.63 17.93 -1.94
N ASP A 314 -19.54 18.23 -1.24
CA ASP A 314 -18.80 17.27 -0.41
C ASP A 314 -18.86 17.54 1.09
N THR A 315 -19.53 18.60 1.55
CA THR A 315 -19.61 18.92 2.98
C THR A 315 -20.58 17.96 3.69
N LEU A 316 -20.06 17.16 4.61
CA LEU A 316 -20.83 16.24 5.45
C LEU A 316 -21.16 16.82 6.83
N ALA A 317 -20.24 17.58 7.39
CA ALA A 317 -20.41 18.27 8.66
C ALA A 317 -19.56 19.55 8.67
N THR A 318 -19.83 20.42 9.64
CA THR A 318 -19.01 21.60 9.91
C THR A 318 -18.91 21.82 11.41
N ALA A 319 -17.82 22.42 11.87
CA ALA A 319 -17.61 22.68 13.28
C ALA A 319 -16.91 23.99 13.57
N SER A 320 -17.06 24.44 14.82
CA SER A 320 -16.32 25.58 15.35
C SER A 320 -16.23 25.48 16.87
N PHE A 321 -15.15 26.00 17.45
CA PHE A 321 -15.11 26.26 18.88
C PHE A 321 -16.08 27.42 19.23
N CYS A 322 -16.57 27.45 20.46
CA CYS A 322 -17.58 28.41 20.92
C CYS A 322 -17.08 29.29 22.05
N GLN A 323 -16.28 28.76 22.96
CA GLN A 323 -15.72 29.54 24.06
C GLN A 323 -14.42 28.93 24.58
N LEU A 324 -13.53 29.81 25.03
CA LEU A 324 -12.27 29.47 25.68
C LEU A 324 -12.41 29.61 27.20
N GLU A 325 -11.65 28.79 27.91
CA GLU A 325 -11.35 28.94 29.33
C GLU A 325 -10.68 30.30 29.57
N SER A 326 -11.04 30.98 30.65
CA SER A 326 -10.63 32.37 30.91
C SER A 326 -9.17 32.53 31.36
N ASP A 327 -8.58 31.50 31.96
CA ASP A 327 -7.22 31.51 32.48
C ASP A 327 -6.23 30.71 31.61
N GLN A 328 -6.66 29.57 31.06
CA GLN A 328 -5.82 28.67 30.24
C GLN A 328 -5.96 28.89 28.72
N ASP A 329 -6.90 29.72 28.28
CA ASP A 329 -7.30 29.91 26.86
C ASP A 329 -7.71 28.62 26.12
N ARG A 330 -7.91 27.52 26.82
CA ARG A 330 -8.26 26.23 26.21
C ARG A 330 -9.71 26.23 25.75
N PRO A 331 -10.07 25.69 24.58
CA PRO A 331 -11.46 25.48 24.22
C PRO A 331 -12.20 24.60 25.24
N ILE A 332 -13.35 25.07 25.71
CA ILE A 332 -14.22 24.36 26.67
C ILE A 332 -15.59 24.01 26.10
N ALA A 333 -15.95 24.60 24.96
CA ALA A 333 -17.15 24.25 24.22
C ALA A 333 -16.95 24.40 22.71
N GLY A 334 -17.60 23.54 21.94
CA GLY A 334 -17.63 23.59 20.49
C GLY A 334 -18.94 23.04 19.94
N ASN A 335 -19.21 23.30 18.67
CA ASN A 335 -20.37 22.77 17.96
C ASN A 335 -19.95 21.95 16.75
N ILE A 336 -20.77 20.96 16.41
CA ILE A 336 -20.73 20.23 15.14
C ILE A 336 -22.14 20.22 14.57
N ASN A 337 -22.27 20.61 13.32
CA ASN A 337 -23.49 20.50 12.55
C ASN A 337 -23.32 19.45 11.44
N VAL A 338 -24.10 18.36 11.50
CA VAL A 338 -24.12 17.30 10.47
C VAL A 338 -25.18 17.64 9.43
N CYS A 339 -24.81 17.69 8.15
CA CYS A 339 -25.72 18.12 7.08
C CYS A 339 -26.78 17.05 6.78
N PRO A 340 -28.06 17.25 7.13
CA PRO A 340 -29.07 16.20 7.10
C PRO A 340 -29.39 15.68 5.69
N ARG A 341 -29.32 16.52 4.65
CA ARG A 341 -29.52 16.07 3.25
C ARG A 341 -28.54 14.98 2.83
N ARG A 342 -27.35 14.92 3.45
CA ARG A 342 -26.32 13.93 3.16
C ARG A 342 -26.63 12.55 3.72
N LEU A 343 -27.44 12.50 4.78
CA LEU A 343 -27.82 11.26 5.43
C LEU A 343 -28.96 10.53 4.69
N ARG A 344 -29.66 11.21 3.77
CA ARG A 344 -30.80 10.67 3.01
C ARG A 344 -30.34 10.17 1.65
N GLY A 345 -30.44 8.85 1.43
CA GLY A 345 -29.95 8.19 0.23
C GLY A 345 -30.81 8.42 -1.01
N ASP A 346 -30.15 8.89 -2.08
CA ASP A 346 -30.36 8.39 -3.46
C ASP A 346 -29.03 8.39 -4.28
N HIS A 347 -27.93 8.87 -3.69
CA HIS A 347 -26.58 8.78 -4.23
C HIS A 347 -25.64 8.27 -3.14
N ASN A 348 -25.17 7.02 -3.27
CA ASN A 348 -24.15 6.36 -2.44
C ASN A 348 -24.34 6.53 -0.93
N SER A 349 -24.94 5.53 -0.28
CA SER A 349 -24.94 5.37 1.19
C SER A 349 -23.61 5.84 1.80
N ILE A 350 -23.64 6.88 2.65
CA ILE A 350 -22.45 7.29 3.40
C ILE A 350 -21.96 6.07 4.18
N ASP A 351 -20.71 5.67 3.94
CA ASP A 351 -20.04 4.68 4.76
C ASP A 351 -19.90 5.24 6.19
N PHE A 352 -20.32 4.46 7.19
CA PHE A 352 -20.22 4.82 8.61
C PHE A 352 -18.80 5.30 8.98
N ASP A 353 -17.79 4.64 8.42
CA ASP A 353 -16.38 4.99 8.65
C ASP A 353 -16.04 6.39 8.13
N ARG A 354 -16.62 6.80 6.99
CA ARG A 354 -16.44 8.15 6.45
C ARG A 354 -17.06 9.18 7.38
N LEU A 355 -18.26 8.93 7.89
CA LEU A 355 -18.93 9.85 8.83
C LEU A 355 -18.13 9.97 10.13
N VAL A 356 -17.68 8.85 10.72
CA VAL A 356 -16.83 8.84 11.92
C VAL A 356 -15.54 9.62 11.68
N SER A 357 -14.89 9.42 10.53
CA SER A 357 -13.67 10.16 10.17
C SER A 357 -13.92 11.66 10.05
N THR A 358 -15.01 12.07 9.40
CA THR A 358 -15.38 13.49 9.31
C THR A 358 -15.69 14.08 10.69
N ILE A 359 -16.43 13.38 11.55
CA ILE A 359 -16.71 13.91 12.90
C ILE A 359 -15.42 14.04 13.72
N LYS A 360 -14.46 13.10 13.59
CA LYS A 360 -13.14 13.25 14.24
C LYS A 360 -12.38 14.50 13.76
N HIS A 361 -12.42 14.78 12.46
CA HIS A 361 -11.87 15.99 11.85
C HIS A 361 -12.55 17.25 12.40
N GLU A 362 -13.88 17.27 12.40
CA GLU A 362 -14.66 18.40 12.91
C GLU A 362 -14.40 18.67 14.40
N ILE A 363 -14.25 17.63 15.22
CA ILE A 363 -13.86 17.79 16.64
C ILE A 363 -12.50 18.49 16.75
N LEU A 364 -11.52 18.22 15.88
CA LEU A 364 -10.21 18.89 15.93
C LEU A 364 -10.29 20.40 15.69
N HIS A 365 -11.20 20.86 14.82
CA HIS A 365 -11.48 22.30 14.67
C HIS A 365 -12.04 22.93 15.95
N THR A 366 -12.76 22.16 16.77
CA THR A 366 -13.25 22.64 18.07
C THR A 366 -12.20 22.61 19.17
N LEU A 367 -11.18 21.74 19.07
CA LEU A 367 -10.20 21.50 20.13
C LEU A 367 -8.88 22.27 19.94
N VAL A 368 -8.38 22.42 18.71
CA VAL A 368 -7.06 22.99 18.48
C VAL A 368 -6.86 23.64 17.11
N PHE A 369 -7.42 23.07 16.05
CA PHE A 369 -7.03 23.40 14.69
C PHE A 369 -7.99 24.42 14.09
N SER A 370 -7.92 25.66 14.54
CA SER A 370 -8.70 26.76 13.99
C SER A 370 -7.84 28.02 13.97
N SER A 371 -7.97 28.83 12.94
CA SER A 371 -7.25 30.10 12.81
C SER A 371 -7.52 31.04 13.99
N GLY A 372 -8.71 30.96 14.58
CA GLY A 372 -9.08 31.71 15.79
C GLY A 372 -8.42 31.21 17.09
N LEU A 373 -7.77 30.04 17.08
CA LEU A 373 -7.16 29.41 18.25
C LEU A 373 -5.64 29.60 18.33
N PHE A 374 -4.95 29.76 17.21
CA PHE A 374 -3.47 29.78 17.19
C PHE A 374 -2.85 30.90 18.02
N ALA A 375 -3.49 32.08 18.07
CA ALA A 375 -3.00 33.19 18.88
C ALA A 375 -3.06 32.90 20.39
N PHE A 376 -3.84 31.90 20.80
CA PHE A 376 -4.07 31.53 22.19
C PHE A 376 -3.16 30.40 22.67
N PHE A 377 -2.31 29.84 21.82
CA PHE A 377 -1.41 28.76 22.20
C PHE A 377 -0.44 29.20 23.30
N ARG A 378 -0.07 28.21 24.13
CA ARG A 378 0.81 28.37 25.27
C ARG A 378 1.98 27.40 25.17
N ASP A 379 3.10 27.79 25.75
CA ASP A 379 4.29 26.96 25.80
C ASP A 379 4.17 25.84 26.85
N SER A 380 5.24 25.06 27.01
CA SER A 380 5.27 23.95 27.96
C SER A 380 5.13 24.38 29.42
N ASN A 381 5.44 25.64 29.76
CA ASN A 381 5.29 26.19 31.10
C ASN A 381 3.89 26.77 31.34
N GLY A 382 3.08 26.89 30.28
CA GLY A 382 1.75 27.51 30.32
C GLY A 382 1.78 29.01 29.99
N ASP A 383 2.93 29.56 29.61
CA ASP A 383 3.04 30.97 29.22
C ASP A 383 2.52 31.18 27.79
N PRO A 384 1.76 32.25 27.51
CA PRO A 384 1.30 32.54 26.16
C PRO A 384 2.45 32.73 25.16
N PHE A 385 2.36 32.09 23.99
CA PHE A 385 3.29 32.39 22.89
C PHE A 385 3.08 33.80 22.34
N THR A 386 1.81 34.22 22.26
CA THR A 386 1.42 35.53 21.75
C THR A 386 1.23 36.52 22.90
N GLU A 387 1.79 37.72 22.72
CA GLU A 387 1.72 38.78 23.70
C GLU A 387 0.27 39.20 24.00
N ARG A 388 -0.06 39.37 25.29
CA ARG A 388 -1.40 39.70 25.76
C ARG A 388 -1.54 41.18 26.08
N ASP A 389 -2.73 41.73 25.83
CA ASP A 389 -3.14 43.04 26.31
C ASP A 389 -3.32 42.98 27.84
N PRO A 390 -2.67 43.86 28.63
CA PRO A 390 -2.78 43.81 30.10
C PRO A 390 -4.20 44.04 30.66
N ALA A 391 -5.06 44.77 29.93
CA ALA A 391 -6.43 45.08 30.35
C ALA A 391 -7.40 43.94 30.03
N THR A 392 -7.26 43.29 28.86
CA THR A 392 -8.18 42.22 28.45
C THR A 392 -7.65 40.82 28.71
N ARG A 393 -6.32 40.64 28.74
CA ARG A 393 -5.59 39.35 28.67
C ARG A 393 -5.71 38.59 27.34
N TRP A 394 -6.34 39.19 26.35
CA TRP A 394 -6.43 38.62 25.00
C TRP A 394 -5.20 38.97 24.18
N PRO A 395 -4.92 38.27 23.07
CA PRO A 395 -3.83 38.66 22.18
C PRO A 395 -4.00 40.12 21.72
N LYS A 396 -2.90 40.88 21.67
CA LYS A 396 -2.98 42.33 21.43
C LYS A 396 -3.54 42.74 20.06
N ILE A 397 -3.27 41.93 19.04
CA ILE A 397 -3.57 42.29 17.65
C ILE A 397 -4.78 41.48 17.19
N TYR A 398 -5.86 42.18 16.85
CA TYR A 398 -7.06 41.60 16.25
C TYR A 398 -7.15 42.03 14.79
N ASP A 399 -7.25 41.07 13.88
CA ASP A 399 -7.47 41.32 12.46
C ASP A 399 -8.97 41.45 12.19
N GLU A 400 -9.43 42.68 11.94
CA GLU A 400 -10.85 42.95 11.66
C GLU A 400 -11.33 42.34 10.34
N LYS A 401 -10.45 42.10 9.37
CA LYS A 401 -10.82 41.52 8.07
C LYS A 401 -11.04 40.01 8.20
N LEU A 402 -10.14 39.33 8.92
CA LEU A 402 -10.20 37.89 9.15
C LEU A 402 -11.04 37.50 10.38
N GLN A 403 -11.40 38.47 11.23
CA GLN A 403 -12.14 38.27 12.48
C GLN A 403 -11.44 37.29 13.44
N VAL A 404 -10.11 37.34 13.49
CA VAL A 404 -9.28 36.49 14.35
C VAL A 404 -8.13 37.29 14.96
N TYR A 405 -7.57 36.77 16.05
CA TYR A 405 -6.36 37.35 16.64
C TYR A 405 -5.11 36.89 15.90
N THR A 406 -4.15 37.79 15.71
CA THR A 406 -2.90 37.48 15.01
C THR A 406 -1.95 36.73 15.95
N PRO A 407 -1.53 35.50 15.61
CA PRO A 407 -0.56 34.76 16.40
C PRO A 407 0.86 35.34 16.28
N SER A 408 1.69 35.07 17.29
CA SER A 408 3.12 35.39 17.22
C SER A 408 3.88 34.57 16.18
N ASP A 409 5.08 35.05 15.85
CA ASP A 409 6.06 34.36 14.99
C ASP A 409 6.59 33.05 15.60
N LYS A 410 6.31 32.78 16.88
CA LYS A 410 6.59 31.48 17.52
C LYS A 410 5.57 30.39 17.15
N VAL A 411 4.40 30.79 16.67
CA VAL A 411 3.31 29.87 16.28
C VAL A 411 3.20 29.79 14.77
N LEU A 412 3.02 30.93 14.09
CA LEU A 412 2.94 31.00 12.62
C LEU A 412 4.03 31.89 12.03
N GLN A 413 4.65 31.43 10.96
CA GLN A 413 5.64 32.21 10.19
C GLN A 413 5.30 32.20 8.71
N GLN A 414 5.44 33.35 8.05
CA GLN A 414 5.46 33.40 6.60
C GLN A 414 6.88 33.10 6.11
N VAL A 415 6.99 32.11 5.22
CA VAL A 415 8.24 31.68 4.62
C VAL A 415 8.15 31.86 3.11
N VAL A 416 9.17 32.51 2.53
CA VAL A 416 9.26 32.72 1.08
C VAL A 416 10.12 31.62 0.47
N ARG A 417 9.53 30.78 -0.38
CA ARG A 417 10.26 29.84 -1.24
C ARG A 417 10.65 30.55 -2.53
N LYS A 418 11.95 30.83 -2.68
CA LYS A 418 12.52 31.44 -3.88
C LYS A 418 12.60 30.42 -5.02
N ASN A 419 12.57 30.91 -6.26
CA ASN A 419 12.74 30.10 -7.48
C ASN A 419 11.70 28.97 -7.62
N TRP A 420 10.47 29.17 -7.15
CA TRP A 420 9.41 28.18 -7.24
C TRP A 420 9.06 27.92 -8.71
N LYS A 421 9.39 26.72 -9.22
CA LYS A 421 9.26 26.39 -10.64
C LYS A 421 7.80 26.20 -11.05
N THR A 422 7.38 26.88 -12.11
CA THR A 422 6.09 26.75 -12.78
C THR A 422 6.33 26.52 -14.28
N ARG A 423 5.28 26.27 -15.05
CA ARG A 423 5.37 26.17 -16.52
C ARG A 423 5.89 27.46 -17.15
N SER A 424 5.46 28.61 -16.63
CA SER A 424 5.77 29.93 -17.20
C SER A 424 7.09 30.52 -16.70
N GLY A 425 7.86 29.80 -15.87
CA GLY A 425 9.13 30.25 -15.32
C GLY A 425 9.24 29.96 -13.83
N THR A 426 9.74 30.93 -13.07
CA THR A 426 9.92 30.81 -11.61
C THR A 426 9.29 31.99 -10.90
N ILE A 427 8.67 31.73 -9.76
CA ILE A 427 8.03 32.74 -8.91
C ILE A 427 8.55 32.66 -7.46
N ASP A 428 8.22 33.65 -6.64
CA ASP A 428 8.36 33.56 -5.19
C ASP A 428 7.05 33.05 -4.60
N LYS A 429 7.04 31.86 -3.98
CA LYS A 429 5.88 31.33 -3.26
C LYS A 429 5.93 31.77 -1.80
N ILE A 430 4.88 32.43 -1.32
CA ILE A 430 4.72 32.75 0.10
C ILE A 430 3.88 31.64 0.74
N THR A 431 4.45 31.01 1.76
CA THR A 431 3.84 29.90 2.48
C THR A 431 3.67 30.27 3.96
N THR A 432 2.51 29.96 4.55
CA THR A 432 2.31 30.08 6.00
C THR A 432 2.66 28.75 6.68
N MET A 433 3.60 28.78 7.61
CA MET A 433 4.11 27.62 8.33
C MET A 433 3.66 27.67 9.78
N LEU A 434 3.19 26.55 10.32
CA LEU A 434 3.04 26.34 11.75
C LEU A 434 4.36 25.80 12.32
N VAL A 435 5.00 26.59 13.19
CA VAL A 435 6.42 26.42 13.54
C VAL A 435 6.68 26.01 14.99
N THR A 436 5.64 25.58 15.70
CA THR A 436 5.72 25.16 17.10
C THR A 436 6.67 23.97 17.29
N PRO A 437 7.26 23.79 18.49
CA PRO A 437 8.43 22.93 18.66
C PRO A 437 8.24 21.45 18.26
N LYS A 438 7.16 20.78 18.71
CA LYS A 438 6.92 19.37 18.37
C LYS A 438 6.45 19.21 16.94
N VAL A 439 5.59 20.10 16.43
CA VAL A 439 5.18 20.08 15.02
C VAL A 439 6.41 20.16 14.12
N LYS A 440 7.30 21.13 14.37
CA LYS A 440 8.59 21.27 13.66
C LYS A 440 9.45 20.01 13.77
N ALA A 441 9.54 19.39 14.95
CA ALA A 441 10.32 18.16 15.13
C ALA A 441 9.73 16.99 14.30
N ILE A 442 8.41 16.78 14.37
CA ILE A 442 7.71 15.69 13.67
C ILE A 442 7.84 15.83 12.16
N VAL A 443 7.65 17.02 11.59
CA VAL A 443 7.76 17.19 10.12
C VAL A 443 9.21 17.03 9.63
N ARG A 444 10.20 17.48 10.41
CA ARG A 444 11.62 17.27 10.07
C ARG A 444 11.96 15.78 10.03
N GLU A 445 11.50 15.02 11.03
CA GLU A 445 11.67 13.58 11.07
C GLU A 445 10.91 12.89 9.92
N HIS A 446 9.63 13.24 9.74
CA HIS A 446 8.75 12.63 8.73
C HIS A 446 9.34 12.75 7.32
N PHE A 447 9.72 13.95 6.90
CA PHE A 447 10.28 14.16 5.57
C PHE A 447 11.77 13.82 5.47
N GLY A 448 12.48 13.64 6.59
CA GLY A 448 13.95 13.54 6.59
C GLY A 448 14.61 14.86 6.18
N CYS A 449 14.04 16.00 6.56
CA CYS A 449 14.53 17.33 6.21
C CYS A 449 14.85 18.15 7.48
N PRO A 450 16.10 18.14 7.98
CA PRO A 450 16.46 18.83 9.22
C PRO A 450 16.29 20.36 9.19
N THR A 451 16.32 20.96 7.99
CA THR A 451 16.24 22.41 7.80
C THR A 451 14.80 22.92 7.62
N LEU A 452 13.78 22.05 7.69
CA LEU A 452 12.39 22.44 7.51
C LEU A 452 11.92 23.35 8.67
N GLU A 453 11.19 24.40 8.34
CA GLU A 453 10.83 25.48 9.26
C GLU A 453 9.58 25.17 10.10
N GLY A 454 8.74 24.24 9.66
CA GLY A 454 7.45 23.90 10.29
C GLY A 454 6.58 23.07 9.36
N ALA A 455 5.30 22.94 9.69
CA ALA A 455 4.30 22.32 8.82
C ALA A 455 3.59 23.39 7.98
N GLU A 456 3.49 23.18 6.67
CA GLU A 456 2.76 24.08 5.77
C GLU A 456 1.25 24.00 6.06
N LEU A 457 0.60 25.16 6.17
CA LEU A 457 -0.85 25.28 6.25
C LEU A 457 -1.42 25.51 4.85
N GLU A 458 -2.60 24.94 4.63
CA GLU A 458 -3.38 25.08 3.40
C GLU A 458 -3.57 26.55 3.01
N ASN A 459 -3.30 26.89 1.75
CA ASN A 459 -3.38 28.24 1.21
C ASN A 459 -4.45 28.41 0.14
N GLN A 460 -5.12 27.32 -0.25
CA GLN A 460 -6.21 27.31 -1.23
C GLN A 460 -7.58 27.03 -0.57
N GLY A 461 -8.64 27.10 -1.38
CA GLY A 461 -10.01 26.88 -0.92
C GLY A 461 -10.67 28.14 -0.34
N SER A 462 -11.71 27.92 0.46
CA SER A 462 -12.47 29.00 1.09
C SER A 462 -11.79 29.53 2.36
N VAL A 463 -12.33 30.60 2.96
CA VAL A 463 -11.88 31.09 4.29
C VAL A 463 -12.02 30.02 5.39
N GLY A 464 -12.93 29.05 5.23
CA GLY A 464 -13.05 27.91 6.14
C GLY A 464 -12.03 26.80 5.91
N THR A 465 -11.25 26.88 4.83
CA THR A 465 -10.28 25.85 4.40
C THR A 465 -8.85 26.33 4.59
N ALA A 466 -8.54 27.53 4.09
CA ALA A 466 -7.20 28.12 4.20
C ALA A 466 -6.85 28.40 5.67
N LEU A 467 -5.60 28.13 6.05
CA LEU A 467 -5.04 28.28 7.40
C LEU A 467 -5.64 27.37 8.49
N THR A 468 -6.73 26.67 8.23
CA THR A 468 -7.39 25.77 9.19
C THR A 468 -7.08 24.30 8.94
N HIS A 469 -6.22 24.00 7.95
CA HIS A 469 -5.86 22.66 7.53
C HIS A 469 -4.37 22.56 7.23
N TRP A 470 -3.85 21.34 7.25
CA TRP A 470 -2.53 21.02 6.69
C TRP A 470 -2.57 21.07 5.16
N GLU A 471 -1.47 21.52 4.58
CA GLU A 471 -1.26 21.56 3.12
C GLU A 471 -1.42 20.18 2.48
N LYS A 472 -2.43 20.03 1.61
CA LYS A 472 -2.76 18.70 1.07
C LYS A 472 -1.69 18.16 0.14
N ARG A 473 -0.93 19.01 -0.57
CA ARG A 473 0.21 18.57 -1.40
C ARG A 473 1.24 17.79 -0.57
N LEU A 474 1.46 18.22 0.68
CA LEU A 474 2.50 17.66 1.56
C LEU A 474 1.99 16.61 2.54
N PHE A 475 0.70 16.62 2.84
CA PHE A 475 0.11 15.80 3.91
C PHE A 475 -1.15 15.07 3.45
N GLU A 476 -1.23 14.65 2.18
CA GLU A 476 -2.44 14.18 1.50
C GLU A 476 -3.38 13.28 2.33
N HIS A 477 -2.84 12.25 3.01
CA HIS A 477 -3.59 11.29 3.83
C HIS A 477 -3.85 11.75 5.28
N GLU A 478 -3.40 12.93 5.69
CA GLU A 478 -3.63 13.45 7.04
C GLU A 478 -5.10 13.86 7.19
N ILE A 479 -5.69 13.53 8.34
CA ILE A 479 -7.11 13.78 8.61
C ILE A 479 -7.47 15.27 8.50
N MET A 480 -6.56 16.19 8.84
CA MET A 480 -6.75 17.64 8.82
C MET A 480 -6.32 18.28 7.50
N THR A 481 -6.37 17.55 6.39
CA THR A 481 -6.37 18.18 5.06
C THR A 481 -7.77 18.66 4.69
N GLY A 482 -7.88 19.72 3.88
CA GLY A 482 -9.16 20.40 3.60
C GLY A 482 -10.16 19.63 2.73
N THR A 483 -9.86 18.38 2.36
CA THR A 483 -10.78 17.47 1.64
C THR A 483 -10.54 16.04 2.09
N TYR A 484 -11.63 15.28 2.24
CA TYR A 484 -11.60 13.88 2.65
C TYR A 484 -10.82 13.01 1.66
N THR A 485 -9.88 12.21 2.17
CA THR A 485 -9.23 11.12 1.45
C THR A 485 -9.62 9.76 2.04
N GLN A 486 -9.76 8.76 1.17
CA GLN A 486 -9.94 7.36 1.55
C GLN A 486 -8.66 6.88 2.26
N GLU A 487 -8.76 6.64 3.58
CA GLU A 487 -7.63 6.43 4.51
C GLU A 487 -7.03 7.70 5.13
N SER A 488 -7.89 8.60 5.59
CA SER A 488 -7.48 9.69 6.47
C SER A 488 -6.88 9.15 7.79
N VAL A 489 -5.66 9.56 8.11
CA VAL A 489 -4.95 9.17 9.34
C VAL A 489 -4.84 10.34 10.30
N ILE A 490 -5.11 10.08 11.58
CA ILE A 490 -4.69 10.98 12.67
C ILE A 490 -3.23 10.66 12.92
N SER A 491 -2.35 11.50 12.40
CA SER A 491 -0.91 11.26 12.47
C SER A 491 -0.28 11.89 13.72
N ASN A 492 0.99 11.56 13.97
CA ASN A 492 1.76 12.23 15.02
C ASN A 492 1.90 13.74 14.80
N LEU A 493 1.67 14.25 13.58
CA LEU A 493 1.69 15.68 13.28
C LEU A 493 0.53 16.40 13.98
N THR A 494 -0.70 15.94 13.78
CA THR A 494 -1.90 16.52 14.41
C THR A 494 -1.90 16.31 15.92
N LEU A 495 -1.43 15.15 16.39
CA LEU A 495 -1.23 14.91 17.82
C LEU A 495 -0.18 15.86 18.42
N ALA A 496 0.90 16.17 17.69
CA ALA A 496 1.88 17.15 18.13
C ALA A 496 1.30 18.57 18.19
N LEU A 497 0.39 18.94 17.28
CA LEU A 497 -0.31 20.22 17.35
C LEU A 497 -1.18 20.33 18.60
N LEU A 498 -1.92 19.27 18.95
CA LEU A 498 -2.68 19.20 20.22
C LEU A 498 -1.77 19.42 21.43
N GLU A 499 -0.59 18.81 21.46
CA GLU A 499 0.34 18.98 22.57
C GLU A 499 1.01 20.36 22.59
N ASP A 500 1.44 20.87 21.43
CA ASP A 500 2.06 22.20 21.27
C ASP A 500 1.09 23.36 21.51
N SER A 501 -0.22 23.11 21.54
CA SER A 501 -1.20 24.11 21.96
C SER A 501 -1.00 24.54 23.42
N GLY A 502 -0.35 23.69 24.23
CA GLY A 502 -0.18 23.87 25.67
C GLY A 502 -1.37 23.37 26.49
N TRP A 503 -2.45 22.92 25.84
CA TRP A 503 -3.72 22.59 26.50
C TRP A 503 -3.88 21.12 26.88
N TYR A 504 -3.23 20.21 26.14
CA TYR A 504 -3.45 18.78 26.27
C TYR A 504 -2.15 18.00 26.45
N ASP A 505 -2.16 16.99 27.30
CA ASP A 505 -1.22 15.88 27.19
C ASP A 505 -1.76 14.86 26.18
N VAL A 506 -0.88 14.33 25.33
CA VAL A 506 -1.30 13.50 24.18
C VAL A 506 -0.66 12.12 24.23
N SER A 507 -1.44 11.10 23.91
CA SER A 507 -0.98 9.72 23.74
C SER A 507 -0.72 9.43 22.26
N TYR A 508 0.55 9.49 21.85
CA TYR A 508 0.98 9.13 20.49
C TYR A 508 0.71 7.67 20.10
N ALA A 509 0.28 6.81 21.04
CA ALA A 509 -0.17 5.44 20.72
C ALA A 509 -1.44 5.42 19.86
N PHE A 510 -2.22 6.51 19.85
CA PHE A 510 -3.40 6.67 19.00
C PHE A 510 -3.06 7.24 17.63
N GLY A 511 -1.82 7.71 17.43
CA GLY A 511 -1.32 8.20 16.15
C GLY A 511 -1.04 7.05 15.19
N LYS A 512 -1.41 7.25 13.92
CA LYS A 512 -1.08 6.33 12.82
C LYS A 512 0.10 6.88 12.00
N PRO A 513 0.93 6.02 11.40
CA PRO A 513 1.99 6.47 10.52
C PRO A 513 1.41 7.22 9.30
N LEU A 514 1.88 8.45 9.06
CA LEU A 514 1.69 9.12 7.79
C LEU A 514 2.76 8.59 6.82
N LEU A 515 2.37 8.05 5.69
CA LEU A 515 3.31 7.48 4.71
C LEU A 515 3.61 8.44 3.56
N TRP A 516 2.67 9.30 3.22
CA TRP A 516 2.81 10.30 2.18
C TRP A 516 4.00 11.23 2.46
N GLY A 517 4.92 11.37 1.50
CA GLY A 517 6.08 12.25 1.62
C GLY A 517 7.20 11.76 2.55
N ARG A 518 7.03 10.61 3.21
CA ARG A 518 7.97 10.16 4.24
C ARG A 518 9.37 9.92 3.65
N ASN A 519 10.40 10.49 4.29
CA ASN A 519 11.81 10.41 3.89
C ASN A 519 12.11 10.87 2.45
N LEU A 520 11.26 11.69 1.83
CA LEU A 520 11.52 12.22 0.48
C LEU A 520 12.51 13.41 0.45
N GLY A 521 12.94 13.87 1.61
CA GLY A 521 13.98 14.89 1.77
C GLY A 521 13.46 16.32 1.62
N CYS A 522 14.38 17.27 1.71
CA CYS A 522 14.05 18.70 1.66
C CYS A 522 13.53 19.15 0.30
N ASP A 523 14.02 18.57 -0.79
CA ASP A 523 13.63 18.96 -2.15
C ASP A 523 12.13 18.76 -2.35
N PHE A 524 11.58 17.62 -1.94
CA PHE A 524 10.14 17.35 -2.03
C PHE A 524 9.27 18.41 -1.35
N VAL A 525 9.69 18.85 -0.16
CA VAL A 525 8.89 19.74 0.68
C VAL A 525 9.05 21.20 0.27
N LYS A 526 10.28 21.60 -0.08
CA LYS A 526 10.67 23.00 -0.29
C LYS A 526 10.57 23.48 -1.73
N THR A 527 10.40 22.60 -2.70
CA THR A 527 10.24 22.95 -4.12
C THR A 527 8.83 22.63 -4.63
N SER A 528 8.53 23.10 -5.85
CA SER A 528 7.25 22.81 -6.49
C SER A 528 7.16 21.35 -6.92
N CYS A 529 5.94 20.83 -7.04
CA CYS A 529 5.78 19.48 -7.58
C CYS A 529 6.28 19.38 -9.03
N LYS A 530 6.26 20.48 -9.80
CA LYS A 530 6.94 20.54 -11.11
C LYS A 530 8.42 20.22 -10.98
N GLU A 531 9.13 20.94 -10.12
CA GLU A 531 10.57 20.76 -9.95
C GLU A 531 10.92 19.36 -9.45
N TRP A 532 10.14 18.83 -8.51
CA TRP A 532 10.26 17.44 -8.06
C TRP A 532 10.07 16.45 -9.21
N ILE A 533 8.96 16.57 -9.95
CA ILE A 533 8.64 15.69 -11.09
C ILE A 533 9.77 15.75 -12.13
N ASP A 534 10.16 16.96 -12.55
CA ASP A 534 11.21 17.15 -13.55
C ASP A 534 12.53 16.50 -13.10
N SER A 535 12.96 16.73 -11.86
CA SER A 535 14.18 16.14 -11.27
C SER A 535 14.15 14.61 -11.26
N LYS A 536 12.97 14.01 -10.97
CA LYS A 536 12.80 12.56 -10.98
C LYS A 536 12.82 11.99 -12.39
N LEU A 537 12.13 12.64 -13.33
CA LEU A 537 12.07 12.19 -14.72
C LEU A 537 13.43 12.30 -15.42
N GLU A 538 14.20 13.37 -15.16
CA GLU A 538 15.57 13.52 -15.66
C GLU A 538 16.49 12.37 -15.20
N LYS A 539 16.28 11.88 -13.98
CA LYS A 539 16.99 10.72 -13.40
C LYS A 539 16.40 9.36 -13.81
N LYS A 540 15.34 9.34 -14.63
CA LYS A 540 14.56 8.14 -14.99
C LYS A 540 14.00 7.41 -13.76
N GLU A 541 13.67 8.17 -12.71
CA GLU A 541 13.06 7.68 -11.48
C GLU A 541 11.54 7.83 -11.51
N ASN A 542 10.84 7.09 -10.65
CA ASN A 542 9.41 7.28 -10.43
C ASN A 542 9.19 8.61 -9.68
N PRO A 543 8.34 9.53 -10.18
CA PRO A 543 8.06 10.82 -9.54
C PRO A 543 7.15 10.74 -8.30
N TYR A 544 7.03 9.56 -7.67
CA TYR A 544 6.25 9.34 -6.44
C TYR A 544 6.42 10.49 -5.43
N PRO A 545 5.34 10.95 -4.79
CA PRO A 545 3.95 10.47 -4.92
C PRO A 545 3.17 11.03 -6.13
N PHE A 546 3.76 11.95 -6.88
CA PHE A 546 3.13 12.56 -8.04
C PHE A 546 3.15 11.65 -9.27
N CYS A 547 2.34 12.00 -10.28
CA CYS A 547 2.17 11.22 -11.50
C CYS A 547 2.06 12.11 -12.75
N ILE A 548 2.35 11.54 -13.92
CA ILE A 548 2.37 12.26 -15.21
C ILE A 548 1.64 11.50 -16.34
N SER A 549 0.89 10.44 -16.02
CA SER A 549 0.26 9.59 -17.04
C SER A 549 -0.95 10.26 -17.69
N SER A 550 -1.15 9.98 -18.98
CA SER A 550 -2.13 10.68 -19.84
C SER A 550 -3.57 10.58 -19.31
N PRO A 551 -4.35 11.68 -19.36
CA PRO A 551 -5.71 11.78 -18.79
C PRO A 551 -6.80 11.19 -19.70
N LYS A 552 -6.46 10.65 -20.88
CA LYS A 552 -7.47 10.10 -21.81
C LYS A 552 -8.08 8.79 -21.23
N PRO A 553 -9.41 8.59 -21.27
CA PRO A 553 -10.11 7.46 -20.65
C PRO A 553 -9.62 6.05 -21.05
N ASN A 554 -8.99 5.93 -22.22
CA ASN A 554 -8.42 4.67 -22.73
C ASN A 554 -6.92 4.52 -22.43
N HIS A 555 -6.32 5.47 -21.71
CA HIS A 555 -4.87 5.59 -21.46
C HIS A 555 -4.49 5.84 -19.99
N SER A 556 -5.45 6.14 -19.10
CA SER A 556 -5.19 6.23 -17.66
C SER A 556 -4.77 4.87 -17.11
N LYS A 557 -3.47 4.73 -16.88
CA LYS A 557 -2.82 3.49 -16.46
C LYS A 557 -3.04 3.27 -14.95
N ARG A 558 -3.71 2.19 -14.56
CA ARG A 558 -3.75 1.72 -13.16
C ARG A 558 -2.35 1.28 -12.74
N THR A 559 -1.95 1.55 -11.51
CA THR A 559 -0.65 1.12 -10.98
C THR A 559 -0.79 0.83 -9.49
N CYS A 560 0.24 0.30 -8.86
CA CYS A 560 0.23 0.11 -7.41
C CYS A 560 0.58 1.38 -6.65
N ALA A 561 -0.09 1.57 -5.50
CA ALA A 561 0.41 2.50 -4.50
C ALA A 561 1.81 2.06 -4.06
N TYR A 562 2.62 3.00 -3.56
CA TYR A 562 3.98 2.72 -3.10
C TYR A 562 4.06 1.61 -2.02
N THR A 563 3.03 1.49 -1.19
CA THR A 563 2.90 0.46 -0.15
C THR A 563 2.39 -0.89 -0.67
N HIS A 564 2.05 -0.96 -1.95
CA HIS A 564 1.43 -2.11 -2.62
C HIS A 564 0.17 -2.62 -1.92
N ASP A 565 -0.53 -1.82 -1.11
CA ASP A 565 -1.76 -2.26 -0.42
C ASP A 565 -3.04 -2.02 -1.24
N LYS A 566 -2.95 -1.24 -2.32
CA LYS A 566 -4.09 -0.85 -3.16
C LYS A 566 -3.67 -0.53 -4.60
N VAL A 567 -4.65 -0.63 -5.50
CA VAL A 567 -4.53 -0.18 -6.89
C VAL A 567 -4.92 1.30 -6.98
N VAL A 568 -4.10 2.10 -7.65
CA VAL A 568 -4.29 3.55 -7.78
C VAL A 568 -4.25 4.00 -9.24
N MET A 569 -4.69 5.22 -9.51
CA MET A 569 -4.65 5.84 -10.82
C MET A 569 -4.29 7.31 -10.70
N CYS A 570 -3.54 7.82 -11.67
CA CYS A 570 -3.21 9.24 -11.72
C CYS A 570 -4.47 10.09 -11.83
N ASN A 571 -4.66 11.03 -10.91
CA ASN A 571 -5.82 11.91 -10.87
C ASN A 571 -5.67 13.16 -11.77
N LEU A 572 -4.87 13.05 -12.83
CA LEU A 572 -4.71 14.12 -13.82
C LEU A 572 -6.01 14.27 -14.62
N VAL A 573 -6.54 15.49 -14.69
CA VAL A 573 -7.78 15.82 -15.40
C VAL A 573 -7.60 17.07 -16.28
N GLU A 574 -8.51 17.23 -17.23
CA GLU A 574 -8.65 18.45 -18.03
C GLU A 574 -9.74 19.34 -17.43
N TYR A 575 -9.42 20.63 -17.22
CA TYR A 575 -10.36 21.66 -16.79
C TYR A 575 -10.95 22.39 -18.00
N ALA A 576 -12.14 22.99 -17.83
CA ALA A 576 -12.77 23.77 -18.91
C ALA A 576 -11.94 25.01 -19.29
N ASP A 577 -11.37 25.67 -18.28
CA ASP A 577 -10.53 26.85 -18.40
C ASP A 577 -9.09 26.55 -17.94
N PRO A 578 -8.09 27.33 -18.40
CA PRO A 578 -6.73 27.22 -17.89
C PRO A 578 -6.68 27.36 -16.36
N ILE A 579 -5.95 26.46 -15.70
CA ILE A 579 -5.71 26.58 -14.25
C ILE A 579 -4.75 27.75 -13.96
N PRO A 580 -4.71 28.30 -12.74
CA PRO A 580 -3.84 29.44 -12.42
C PRO A 580 -2.37 29.18 -12.78
N ALA A 581 -1.69 30.20 -13.31
CA ALA A 581 -0.35 30.06 -13.90
C ALA A 581 0.71 29.55 -12.91
N GLU A 582 0.53 29.86 -11.63
CA GLU A 582 1.37 29.40 -10.52
C GLU A 582 1.29 27.89 -10.26
N TYR A 583 0.21 27.23 -10.69
CA TYR A 583 -0.03 25.79 -10.53
C TYR A 583 0.09 24.99 -11.84
N GLN A 584 0.35 25.66 -12.97
CA GLN A 584 0.64 24.97 -14.22
C GLN A 584 2.03 24.33 -14.15
N ILE A 585 2.11 23.00 -14.22
CA ILE A 585 3.36 22.25 -14.01
C ILE A 585 3.93 21.57 -15.26
N PHE A 586 3.13 21.41 -16.30
CA PHE A 586 3.49 20.62 -17.48
C PHE A 586 4.03 21.47 -18.63
N ASP A 587 5.22 21.12 -19.14
CA ASP A 587 5.77 21.75 -20.36
C ASP A 587 5.27 21.02 -21.63
N SER A 588 5.00 19.72 -21.49
CA SER A 588 4.42 18.85 -22.51
C SER A 588 3.63 17.72 -21.86
N LEU A 589 2.60 17.21 -22.54
CA LEU A 589 1.85 16.03 -22.13
C LEU A 589 1.75 15.03 -23.29
N PRO A 590 1.82 13.71 -23.03
CA PRO A 590 1.67 12.71 -24.09
C PRO A 590 0.33 12.86 -24.80
N ASN A 591 0.36 12.91 -26.13
CA ASN A 591 -0.82 12.99 -27.01
C ASN A 591 -1.62 14.30 -26.91
N ILE A 592 -1.01 15.38 -26.43
CA ILE A 592 -1.52 16.76 -26.46
C ILE A 592 -0.49 17.63 -27.19
N THR A 593 -0.85 18.17 -28.35
CA THR A 593 0.06 18.95 -29.21
C THR A 593 -0.16 20.46 -29.10
N ASP A 594 -1.35 20.90 -28.70
CA ASP A 594 -1.63 22.33 -28.50
C ASP A 594 -1.13 22.79 -27.13
N GLN A 595 -0.23 23.78 -27.14
CA GLN A 595 0.33 24.39 -25.94
C GLN A 595 -0.73 25.14 -25.13
N ASN A 596 -1.79 25.65 -25.75
CA ASN A 596 -2.87 26.32 -25.02
C ASN A 596 -3.73 25.31 -24.23
N GLU A 597 -3.86 24.08 -24.73
CA GLU A 597 -4.59 23.01 -24.03
C GLU A 597 -3.83 22.54 -22.79
N ILE A 598 -2.50 22.48 -22.82
CA ILE A 598 -1.67 22.03 -21.67
C ILE A 598 -1.95 22.86 -20.40
N ALA A 599 -2.28 24.15 -20.55
CA ALA A 599 -2.59 25.04 -19.42
C ALA A 599 -3.86 24.63 -18.65
N ARG A 600 -4.69 23.75 -19.22
CA ARG A 600 -5.93 23.26 -18.62
C ARG A 600 -5.75 21.96 -17.85
N PHE A 601 -4.56 21.37 -17.84
CA PHE A 601 -4.32 20.09 -17.18
C PHE A 601 -3.70 20.27 -15.80
N GLY A 602 -4.26 19.54 -14.82
CA GLY A 602 -3.79 19.51 -13.44
C GLY A 602 -4.38 18.33 -12.67
N GLY A 603 -3.89 18.10 -11.46
CA GLY A 603 -4.49 17.14 -10.54
C GLY A 603 -5.90 17.56 -10.16
N HIS A 604 -6.82 16.60 -10.12
CA HIS A 604 -8.24 16.80 -9.83
C HIS A 604 -8.50 17.48 -8.48
N VAL A 605 -7.60 17.26 -7.51
CA VAL A 605 -7.69 17.83 -6.17
C VAL A 605 -6.97 19.17 -6.14
N MET A 606 -7.75 20.25 -6.28
CA MET A 606 -7.24 21.63 -6.30
C MET A 606 -6.34 21.95 -5.12
N LEU A 607 -6.74 21.56 -3.90
CA LEU A 607 -6.00 21.81 -2.65
C LEU A 607 -4.61 21.16 -2.58
N ALA A 608 -4.29 20.26 -3.50
CA ALA A 608 -2.94 19.69 -3.60
C ALA A 608 -2.06 20.53 -4.53
N ASP A 609 -2.21 21.87 -4.58
CA ASP A 609 -1.56 22.78 -5.53
C ASP A 609 -1.77 22.37 -7.02
N TYR A 610 -2.91 21.74 -7.34
CA TYR A 610 -3.16 21.05 -8.63
C TYR A 610 -2.07 20.03 -9.03
N CYS A 611 -1.25 19.56 -8.09
CA CYS A 611 -0.25 18.54 -8.34
C CYS A 611 -0.96 17.19 -8.58
N PRO A 612 -0.78 16.55 -9.74
CA PRO A 612 -1.38 15.26 -10.01
C PRO A 612 -0.63 14.17 -9.25
N TYR A 613 -1.38 13.28 -8.63
CA TYR A 613 -0.87 12.15 -7.87
C TYR A 613 -1.71 10.89 -8.09
N ASN A 614 -1.12 9.75 -7.72
CA ASN A 614 -1.81 8.48 -7.83
C ASN A 614 -2.85 8.35 -6.70
N GLN A 615 -4.12 8.41 -7.07
CA GLN A 615 -5.27 8.39 -6.17
C GLN A 615 -5.95 7.01 -6.16
N GLU A 616 -6.52 6.64 -5.01
CA GLU A 616 -7.31 5.43 -4.82
C GLU A 616 -8.55 5.40 -5.73
N LEU A 617 -8.92 4.20 -6.19
CA LEU A 617 -10.09 3.98 -7.04
C LEU A 617 -11.31 3.52 -6.21
N THR A 618 -12.48 4.08 -6.53
CA THR A 618 -13.79 3.62 -6.03
C THR A 618 -14.65 3.14 -7.18
N TYR A 619 -15.27 1.97 -7.03
CA TYR A 619 -16.12 1.37 -8.04
C TYR A 619 -17.58 1.82 -7.86
N LYS A 620 -18.04 2.73 -8.73
CA LYS A 620 -19.32 3.46 -8.65
C LYS A 620 -20.58 2.59 -8.47
N ASN A 621 -20.54 1.30 -8.80
CA ASN A 621 -21.71 0.41 -8.82
C ASN A 621 -21.69 -0.68 -7.74
N THR A 622 -20.63 -0.78 -6.93
CA THR A 622 -20.43 -1.95 -6.06
C THR A 622 -20.08 -1.61 -4.62
N ASN A 623 -20.01 -0.32 -4.24
CA ASN A 623 -19.48 0.15 -2.95
C ASN A 623 -18.07 -0.42 -2.60
N ARG A 624 -17.36 -0.96 -3.60
CA ARG A 624 -16.00 -1.50 -3.45
C ARG A 624 -14.98 -0.41 -3.71
N ASP A 625 -13.87 -0.50 -3.01
CA ASP A 625 -12.66 0.27 -3.28
C ASP A 625 -11.56 -0.63 -3.85
N SER A 626 -10.34 -0.12 -3.92
CA SER A 626 -9.20 -0.77 -4.58
C SER A 626 -8.16 -1.35 -3.63
N ARG A 627 -8.46 -1.39 -2.32
CA ARG A 627 -7.58 -1.97 -1.30
C ARG A 627 -7.55 -3.48 -1.41
N CYS A 628 -6.35 -4.03 -1.63
CA CYS A 628 -6.13 -5.44 -1.84
C CYS A 628 -6.40 -6.29 -0.58
N TYR A 629 -6.27 -5.69 0.60
CA TYR A 629 -6.38 -6.42 1.87
C TYR A 629 -7.82 -6.67 2.35
N ARG A 630 -8.83 -6.08 1.71
CA ARG A 630 -10.24 -6.18 2.10
C ARG A 630 -10.96 -7.26 1.30
N SER A 631 -11.41 -8.32 1.95
CA SER A 631 -12.18 -9.40 1.32
C SER A 631 -13.46 -8.92 0.62
N GLU A 632 -14.08 -7.87 1.15
CA GLU A 632 -15.29 -7.24 0.58
C GLU A 632 -15.06 -6.71 -0.85
N ASN A 633 -13.80 -6.43 -1.21
CA ASN A 633 -13.42 -5.97 -2.54
C ASN A 633 -13.21 -7.10 -3.55
N GLN A 634 -13.49 -8.37 -3.23
CA GLN A 634 -13.32 -9.48 -4.17
C GLN A 634 -14.25 -9.33 -5.41
N PRO A 635 -13.72 -9.32 -6.65
CA PRO A 635 -14.56 -9.33 -7.84
C PRO A 635 -15.38 -10.60 -7.99
N SER A 636 -16.58 -10.48 -8.58
CA SER A 636 -17.38 -11.63 -8.99
C SER A 636 -16.61 -12.46 -10.04
N SER A 637 -16.90 -13.76 -10.16
CA SER A 637 -16.21 -14.64 -11.10
C SER A 637 -16.30 -14.15 -12.56
N ARG A 638 -17.39 -13.47 -12.92
CA ARG A 638 -17.58 -12.88 -14.26
C ARG A 638 -16.73 -11.64 -14.51
N GLU A 639 -16.36 -10.92 -13.46
CA GLU A 639 -15.58 -9.67 -13.52
C GLU A 639 -14.10 -9.86 -13.15
N ASN A 640 -13.74 -11.04 -12.62
CA ASN A 640 -12.38 -11.35 -12.19
C ASN A 640 -11.48 -11.82 -13.35
N TYR A 641 -11.29 -10.96 -14.34
CA TYR A 641 -10.55 -11.28 -15.56
C TYR A 641 -9.04 -11.52 -15.33
N ALA A 642 -8.49 -11.01 -14.23
CA ALA A 642 -7.07 -11.12 -13.89
C ALA A 642 -6.77 -12.16 -12.80
N LEU A 643 -7.75 -12.95 -12.35
CA LEU A 643 -7.61 -13.85 -11.21
C LEU A 643 -7.14 -13.14 -9.93
N GLU A 644 -7.61 -11.90 -9.74
CA GLU A 644 -7.32 -11.11 -8.55
C GLU A 644 -7.88 -11.80 -7.30
N LYS A 645 -7.11 -11.73 -6.22
CA LYS A 645 -7.48 -12.22 -4.90
C LYS A 645 -7.37 -11.09 -3.89
N PHE A 646 -8.49 -10.75 -3.28
CA PHE A 646 -8.57 -9.77 -2.21
C PHE A 646 -8.68 -10.49 -0.86
N SER A 647 -7.70 -10.28 0.01
CA SER A 647 -7.58 -10.94 1.32
C SER A 647 -6.55 -10.22 2.17
N SER A 648 -6.55 -10.42 3.49
CA SER A 648 -5.53 -9.82 4.38
C SER A 648 -4.08 -10.14 3.99
N GLY A 649 -3.85 -11.25 3.26
CA GLY A 649 -2.55 -11.63 2.70
C GLY A 649 -2.33 -11.20 1.24
N SER A 650 -3.08 -10.22 0.75
CA SER A 650 -2.98 -9.73 -0.63
C SER A 650 -2.34 -8.36 -0.74
N LYS A 651 -1.56 -8.18 -1.81
CA LYS A 651 -0.89 -6.94 -2.20
C LYS A 651 -1.15 -6.64 -3.68
N CYS A 652 -0.97 -5.40 -4.07
CA CYS A 652 -1.02 -4.93 -5.43
C CYS A 652 0.29 -5.26 -6.14
N PHE A 653 0.21 -5.72 -7.39
CA PHE A 653 1.36 -5.93 -8.25
C PHE A 653 1.13 -5.31 -9.63
N ASP A 654 2.11 -4.57 -10.14
CA ASP A 654 2.03 -3.96 -11.47
C ASP A 654 2.14 -5.04 -12.55
N HIS A 655 1.36 -4.89 -13.63
CA HIS A 655 1.42 -5.76 -14.80
C HIS A 655 2.38 -5.20 -15.85
N GLY A 656 3.22 -6.08 -16.40
CA GLY A 656 4.21 -5.76 -17.43
C GLY A 656 3.68 -5.84 -18.87
N SER A 657 2.54 -6.51 -19.08
CA SER A 657 1.91 -6.68 -20.40
C SER A 657 0.40 -6.58 -20.32
N ILE A 658 -0.26 -6.55 -21.48
CA ILE A 658 -1.72 -6.73 -21.56
C ILE A 658 -2.07 -8.09 -20.94
N TRP A 659 -3.08 -8.09 -20.08
CA TRP A 659 -3.64 -9.31 -19.50
C TRP A 659 -4.76 -9.84 -20.38
N GLU A 660 -4.70 -11.12 -20.69
CA GLU A 660 -5.55 -11.76 -21.68
C GLU A 660 -6.26 -12.96 -21.06
N GLN A 661 -7.59 -13.00 -21.21
CA GLN A 661 -8.40 -14.16 -20.84
C GLN A 661 -8.96 -14.81 -22.11
N TYR A 662 -8.68 -16.09 -22.27
CA TYR A 662 -9.18 -16.94 -23.34
C TYR A 662 -10.30 -17.81 -22.76
N ILE A 663 -11.50 -17.70 -23.33
CA ILE A 663 -12.70 -18.42 -22.89
C ILE A 663 -13.28 -19.23 -24.06
N ASP A 664 -14.22 -20.14 -23.77
CA ASP A 664 -14.87 -21.00 -24.76
C ASP A 664 -13.85 -21.80 -25.60
N GLN A 665 -12.92 -22.50 -24.94
CA GLN A 665 -11.84 -23.24 -25.61
C GLN A 665 -10.99 -22.32 -26.52
N CYS A 666 -10.73 -21.10 -26.05
CA CYS A 666 -9.98 -20.05 -26.76
C CYS A 666 -10.64 -19.51 -28.03
N ARG A 667 -11.94 -19.76 -28.25
CA ARG A 667 -12.69 -19.16 -29.38
C ARG A 667 -12.98 -17.69 -29.17
N ARG A 668 -13.09 -17.27 -27.91
CA ARG A 668 -13.31 -15.87 -27.56
C ARG A 668 -12.16 -15.39 -26.69
N LYS A 669 -11.72 -14.18 -26.98
CA LYS A 669 -10.67 -13.49 -26.23
C LYS A 669 -11.26 -12.25 -25.59
N ARG A 670 -11.11 -12.15 -24.27
CA ARG A 670 -11.37 -10.93 -23.53
C ARG A 670 -10.03 -10.26 -23.25
N TYR A 671 -9.93 -9.01 -23.68
CA TYR A 671 -8.81 -8.16 -23.35
C TYR A 671 -9.16 -7.35 -22.13
N ILE A 672 -8.20 -7.20 -21.24
CA ILE A 672 -8.26 -6.16 -20.24
C ILE A 672 -7.55 -4.93 -20.83
N ALA A 673 -8.31 -3.92 -21.23
CA ALA A 673 -7.77 -2.58 -21.53
C ALA A 673 -6.93 -2.13 -20.32
N PRO A 674 -5.75 -1.55 -20.54
CA PRO A 674 -4.53 -1.82 -19.77
C PRO A 674 -4.74 -1.69 -18.25
N GLN A 675 -5.17 -2.77 -17.60
CA GLN A 675 -5.02 -2.92 -16.16
C GLN A 675 -3.54 -3.19 -15.96
N ALA A 676 -2.85 -2.14 -15.59
CA ALA A 676 -1.42 -2.17 -15.37
C ALA A 676 -1.07 -2.50 -13.91
N ALA A 677 -2.04 -2.94 -13.11
CA ALA A 677 -1.86 -3.55 -11.81
C ALA A 677 -3.10 -4.36 -11.39
N GLY A 678 -2.91 -5.30 -10.46
CA GLY A 678 -3.97 -6.12 -9.84
C GLY A 678 -3.60 -6.60 -8.44
N CYS A 679 -4.59 -7.08 -7.67
CA CYS A 679 -4.40 -7.56 -6.30
C CYS A 679 -4.22 -9.09 -6.25
N TYR A 680 -3.12 -9.56 -5.65
CA TYR A 680 -2.80 -10.98 -5.55
C TYR A 680 -2.33 -11.37 -4.15
N HIS A 681 -2.62 -12.60 -3.74
CA HIS A 681 -2.08 -13.15 -2.49
C HIS A 681 -0.58 -13.43 -2.65
N PHE A 682 0.19 -13.24 -1.59
CA PHE A 682 1.63 -13.44 -1.62
C PHE A 682 2.11 -14.28 -0.42
N GLU A 683 3.23 -14.98 -0.61
CA GLU A 683 3.85 -15.81 0.42
C GLU A 683 5.36 -15.54 0.46
N CYS A 684 5.85 -14.94 1.54
CA CYS A 684 7.25 -14.58 1.69
C CYS A 684 8.14 -15.78 2.03
N ILE A 685 9.32 -15.86 1.41
CA ILE A 685 10.32 -16.91 1.63
C ILE A 685 11.68 -16.29 1.96
N SER A 686 12.13 -16.54 3.18
CA SER A 686 13.38 -15.97 3.67
C SER A 686 14.54 -16.38 2.77
N SER A 687 15.39 -15.40 2.45
CA SER A 687 16.56 -15.49 1.56
C SER A 687 16.27 -15.84 0.10
N LYS A 688 15.00 -15.92 -0.33
CA LYS A 688 14.62 -16.19 -1.74
C LYS A 688 13.69 -15.15 -2.36
N GLY A 689 12.91 -14.42 -1.55
CA GLY A 689 11.96 -13.41 -2.05
C GLY A 689 10.53 -13.78 -1.64
N PHE A 690 9.60 -13.84 -2.58
CA PHE A 690 8.20 -14.20 -2.30
C PHE A 690 7.50 -14.84 -3.50
N TYR A 691 6.52 -15.71 -3.23
CA TYR A 691 5.59 -16.19 -4.25
C TYR A 691 4.40 -15.24 -4.39
N ILE A 692 3.90 -15.13 -5.61
CA ILE A 692 2.61 -14.55 -5.94
C ILE A 692 1.69 -15.71 -6.34
N ASN A 693 0.52 -15.79 -5.71
CA ASN A 693 -0.47 -16.82 -6.00
C ASN A 693 -1.49 -16.28 -7.01
N ILE A 694 -1.62 -16.94 -8.16
CA ILE A 694 -2.55 -16.56 -9.22
C ILE A 694 -3.34 -17.80 -9.63
N GLY A 695 -4.65 -17.78 -9.34
CA GLY A 695 -5.48 -18.99 -9.43
C GLY A 695 -4.94 -20.09 -8.52
N LYS A 696 -4.60 -21.23 -9.11
CA LYS A 696 -4.00 -22.39 -8.42
C LYS A 696 -2.47 -22.42 -8.47
N ASP A 697 -1.86 -21.53 -9.25
CA ASP A 697 -0.43 -21.56 -9.55
C ASP A 697 0.33 -20.53 -8.70
N LYS A 698 1.62 -20.80 -8.47
CA LYS A 698 2.53 -19.94 -7.69
C LYS A 698 3.70 -19.49 -8.54
N TYR A 699 4.03 -18.21 -8.44
CA TYR A 699 5.03 -17.55 -9.28
C TYR A 699 6.07 -16.86 -8.40
N LEU A 700 7.36 -17.16 -8.58
CA LEU A 700 8.43 -16.65 -7.72
C LEU A 700 8.90 -15.26 -8.16
N CYS A 701 8.95 -14.34 -7.21
CA CYS A 701 9.64 -13.05 -7.32
C CYS A 701 10.92 -13.09 -6.48
N GLU A 702 12.07 -13.06 -7.17
CA GLU A 702 13.41 -13.14 -6.56
C GLU A 702 14.04 -11.76 -6.40
N TYR A 703 13.84 -10.86 -7.38
CA TYR A 703 14.44 -9.52 -7.37
C TYR A 703 13.51 -8.46 -7.96
N ARG A 704 13.77 -7.20 -7.58
CA ARG A 704 13.01 -6.04 -8.03
C ARG A 704 13.10 -5.88 -9.55
N GLY A 705 11.97 -5.66 -10.20
CA GLY A 705 11.88 -5.45 -11.64
C GLY A 705 11.88 -6.73 -12.49
N GLN A 706 11.92 -7.91 -11.85
CA GLN A 706 11.75 -9.18 -12.55
C GLN A 706 10.37 -9.21 -13.23
N ASN A 707 10.36 -9.53 -14.53
CA ASN A 707 9.12 -9.78 -15.27
C ASN A 707 8.76 -11.26 -15.17
N VAL A 708 7.67 -11.55 -14.46
CA VAL A 708 7.18 -12.92 -14.28
C VAL A 708 6.03 -13.17 -15.24
N THR A 709 6.25 -14.05 -16.21
CA THR A 709 5.24 -14.47 -17.17
C THR A 709 4.20 -15.37 -16.50
N ILE A 710 2.94 -15.01 -16.65
CA ILE A 710 1.80 -15.73 -16.09
C ILE A 710 1.12 -16.53 -17.19
N LEU A 711 0.88 -17.81 -16.92
CA LEU A 711 0.07 -18.70 -17.74
C LEU A 711 -0.69 -19.66 -16.84
N SER A 712 -1.96 -19.36 -16.54
CA SER A 712 -2.79 -20.17 -15.64
C SER A 712 -4.08 -20.63 -16.31
N ALA A 713 -4.60 -21.79 -15.89
CA ALA A 713 -5.84 -22.37 -16.43
C ALA A 713 -6.82 -22.72 -15.30
N GLU A 714 -8.04 -22.17 -15.40
CA GLU A 714 -9.10 -22.30 -14.40
C GLU A 714 -10.48 -22.30 -15.07
N HIS A 715 -11.34 -23.27 -14.71
CA HIS A 715 -12.74 -23.41 -15.19
C HIS A 715 -12.92 -23.14 -16.70
N ASP A 716 -12.21 -23.89 -17.55
CA ASP A 716 -12.21 -23.79 -19.04
C ASP A 716 -11.68 -22.47 -19.63
N SER A 717 -11.07 -21.62 -18.81
CA SER A 717 -10.44 -20.37 -19.23
C SER A 717 -8.93 -20.40 -19.04
N VAL A 718 -8.19 -19.78 -19.96
CA VAL A 718 -6.73 -19.62 -19.88
C VAL A 718 -6.41 -18.14 -19.73
N TYR A 719 -5.53 -17.83 -18.78
CA TYR A 719 -5.12 -16.49 -18.42
C TYR A 719 -3.65 -16.33 -18.77
N ALA A 720 -3.31 -15.26 -19.48
CA ALA A 720 -1.95 -14.95 -19.88
C ALA A 720 -1.61 -13.49 -19.59
N GLY A 721 -0.43 -13.23 -19.02
CA GLY A 721 -0.01 -11.89 -18.64
C GLY A 721 1.43 -11.85 -18.15
N THR A 722 1.85 -10.70 -17.62
CA THR A 722 3.15 -10.53 -16.98
C THR A 722 2.97 -9.67 -15.73
N ILE A 723 3.60 -10.06 -14.62
CA ILE A 723 3.71 -9.25 -13.41
C ILE A 723 5.14 -8.73 -13.27
N ILE A 724 5.29 -7.48 -12.83
CA ILE A 724 6.58 -6.89 -12.47
C ILE A 724 6.76 -7.04 -10.96
N CYS A 725 7.80 -7.77 -10.54
CA CYS A 725 8.09 -7.98 -9.13
C CYS A 725 8.56 -6.69 -8.45
N PRO A 726 7.92 -6.24 -7.36
CA PRO A 726 8.41 -5.13 -6.56
C PRO A 726 9.62 -5.51 -5.71
N ASP A 727 10.15 -4.53 -4.97
CA ASP A 727 11.18 -4.80 -3.99
C ASP A 727 10.64 -5.71 -2.86
N CYS A 728 11.37 -6.78 -2.56
CA CYS A 728 11.03 -7.72 -1.49
C CYS A 728 10.84 -7.01 -0.14
N GLN A 729 11.62 -5.95 0.15
CA GLN A 729 11.49 -5.23 1.41
C GLN A 729 10.14 -4.53 1.56
N ILE A 730 9.51 -4.12 0.45
CA ILE A 730 8.20 -3.45 0.47
C ILE A 730 7.08 -4.46 0.77
N ILE A 731 7.21 -5.70 0.26
CA ILE A 731 6.19 -6.75 0.42
C ILE A 731 6.36 -7.51 1.73
N CYS A 732 7.59 -7.89 2.07
CA CYS A 732 7.91 -8.82 3.17
C CYS A 732 8.63 -8.16 4.36
N GLY A 733 9.11 -6.91 4.23
CA GLY A 733 9.97 -6.28 5.24
C GLY A 733 9.29 -5.98 6.59
N SER A 734 7.97 -6.11 6.68
CA SER A 734 7.23 -6.02 7.94
C SER A 734 7.16 -7.34 8.72
N LEU A 735 7.64 -8.44 8.15
CA LEU A 735 7.66 -9.76 8.80
C LEU A 735 8.90 -9.88 9.71
N ASP A 736 8.67 -10.23 10.96
CA ASP A 736 9.73 -10.41 11.95
C ASP A 736 10.72 -11.49 11.52
N ASN A 737 12.03 -11.21 11.69
CA ASN A 737 13.14 -12.10 11.33
C ASN A 737 13.18 -12.53 9.85
N PHE A 738 12.52 -11.80 8.97
CA PHE A 738 12.55 -12.06 7.54
C PHE A 738 13.76 -11.40 6.87
N GLN A 739 14.50 -12.15 6.05
CA GLN A 739 15.61 -11.62 5.26
C GLN A 739 15.27 -11.70 3.78
N CYS A 740 15.26 -10.56 3.09
CA CYS A 740 15.17 -10.55 1.63
C CYS A 740 16.50 -10.97 0.99
N PRO A 741 16.47 -11.59 -0.19
CA PRO A 741 17.69 -11.91 -0.95
C PRO A 741 18.48 -10.64 -1.28
N SER A 742 19.81 -10.75 -1.30
CA SER A 742 20.69 -9.68 -1.78
C SER A 742 20.44 -9.44 -3.26
N GLN A 743 20.12 -8.21 -3.65
CA GLN A 743 19.83 -7.91 -5.05
C GLN A 743 21.08 -8.15 -5.91
N PRO A 744 20.93 -8.81 -7.08
CA PRO A 744 22.05 -8.97 -8.01
C PRO A 744 22.49 -7.59 -8.53
N ASN A 745 23.81 -7.37 -8.66
CA ASN A 745 24.35 -6.20 -9.34
C ASN A 745 23.85 -6.21 -10.80
N PHE A 746 22.99 -5.25 -11.15
CA PHE A 746 22.36 -5.14 -12.48
C PHE A 746 23.42 -4.97 -13.58
N TYR A 747 23.58 -5.99 -14.44
CA TYR A 747 24.00 -5.79 -15.83
C TYR A 747 22.73 -5.70 -16.69
N PRO A 748 22.63 -4.76 -17.65
CA PRO A 748 21.44 -4.63 -18.49
C PRO A 748 21.28 -5.88 -19.36
N VAL A 749 20.26 -6.69 -19.07
CA VAL A 749 19.85 -7.81 -19.93
C VAL A 749 19.24 -7.21 -21.19
N GLN A 750 19.88 -7.47 -22.33
CA GLN A 750 19.34 -7.15 -23.65
C GLN A 750 18.01 -7.89 -23.87
N ASN A 751 17.03 -7.18 -24.44
CA ASN A 751 15.71 -7.65 -24.81
C ASN A 751 15.69 -9.10 -25.31
N ILE A 752 15.19 -10.03 -24.49
CA ILE A 752 14.71 -11.32 -24.97
C ILE A 752 13.37 -11.06 -25.65
N GLN A 753 13.28 -11.40 -26.94
CA GLN A 753 12.11 -11.17 -27.78
C GLN A 753 10.84 -11.83 -27.21
N GLN A 754 9.75 -11.05 -27.14
CA GLN A 754 8.38 -11.45 -26.78
C GLN A 754 7.69 -12.38 -27.81
N SER A 755 8.36 -13.38 -28.38
CA SER A 755 7.79 -14.19 -29.48
C SER A 755 7.15 -15.53 -29.09
N ASN A 756 7.26 -16.02 -27.85
CA ASN A 756 6.84 -17.40 -27.52
C ASN A 756 5.53 -17.59 -26.73
N LEU A 757 4.89 -16.54 -26.18
CA LEU A 757 3.63 -16.71 -25.42
C LEU A 757 2.47 -17.24 -26.29
N ARG A 758 2.36 -16.76 -27.53
CA ARG A 758 1.26 -17.14 -28.44
C ARG A 758 1.32 -18.63 -28.80
N ALA A 759 2.51 -19.19 -28.93
CA ALA A 759 2.70 -20.61 -29.24
C ALA A 759 2.26 -21.51 -28.08
N SER A 760 2.63 -21.16 -26.84
CA SER A 760 2.25 -21.92 -25.64
C SER A 760 0.75 -21.87 -25.35
N VAL A 761 0.12 -20.69 -25.47
CA VAL A 761 -1.34 -20.57 -25.34
C VAL A 761 -2.05 -21.37 -26.44
N HIS A 762 -1.60 -21.27 -27.70
CA HIS A 762 -2.19 -22.01 -28.81
C HIS A 762 -2.10 -23.54 -28.62
N ASN A 763 -0.99 -24.05 -28.09
CA ASN A 763 -0.82 -25.49 -27.82
C ASN A 763 -1.73 -26.00 -26.68
N ILE A 764 -1.91 -25.23 -25.60
CA ILE A 764 -2.86 -25.56 -24.52
C ILE A 764 -4.30 -25.56 -25.06
N CYS A 765 -4.67 -24.57 -25.86
CA CYS A 765 -5.98 -24.49 -26.52
C CYS A 765 -6.24 -25.70 -27.45
N LYS A 766 -5.21 -26.16 -28.16
CA LYS A 766 -5.28 -27.31 -29.09
C LYS A 766 -5.43 -28.64 -28.34
N HIS A 767 -4.86 -28.76 -27.14
CA HIS A 767 -5.02 -29.93 -26.28
C HIS A 767 -6.42 -30.06 -25.68
N LEU A 768 -7.04 -28.97 -25.22
CA LEU A 768 -8.45 -28.98 -24.75
C LEU A 768 -9.42 -29.42 -25.85
N TYR A 769 -9.13 -29.08 -27.12
CA TYR A 769 -9.94 -29.49 -28.27
C TYR A 769 -9.70 -30.96 -28.69
N LYS A 770 -8.44 -31.41 -28.73
CA LYS A 770 -8.07 -32.77 -29.18
C LYS A 770 -8.45 -33.88 -28.18
N PHE A 771 -8.47 -33.59 -26.88
CA PHE A 771 -8.79 -34.61 -25.86
C PHE A 771 -10.22 -35.16 -25.99
N ASN A 772 -11.14 -34.38 -26.57
CA ASN A 772 -12.54 -34.78 -26.78
C ASN A 772 -12.81 -35.47 -28.14
N GLN A 773 -11.81 -35.67 -29.01
CA GLN A 773 -12.05 -36.14 -30.39
C GLN A 773 -11.25 -37.36 -30.88
N LEU A 774 -10.43 -38.04 -30.07
CA LEU A 774 -9.66 -39.19 -30.58
C LEU A 774 -10.46 -40.52 -30.51
N PRO A 775 -10.75 -41.18 -31.65
CA PRO A 775 -11.26 -42.55 -31.68
C PRO A 775 -10.08 -43.53 -31.53
N MET A 776 -10.15 -44.46 -30.58
CA MET A 776 -9.07 -45.39 -30.27
C MET A 776 -9.23 -46.73 -31.02
N SER A 777 -8.29 -47.06 -31.92
CA SER A 777 -8.20 -48.39 -32.55
C SER A 777 -6.74 -48.80 -32.78
N ASP A 778 -6.10 -49.43 -31.78
CA ASP A 778 -5.36 -50.71 -31.89
C ASP A 778 -4.68 -51.07 -30.54
N LYS A 779 -4.58 -52.36 -30.19
CA LYS A 779 -4.12 -52.84 -28.87
C LYS A 779 -2.61 -53.10 -28.78
N THR A 780 -1.92 -53.24 -29.91
CA THR A 780 -0.48 -53.57 -29.94
C THR A 780 0.38 -52.34 -29.67
N ASP A 781 -0.03 -51.18 -30.20
CA ASP A 781 0.58 -49.88 -29.87
C ASP A 781 0.35 -49.54 -28.40
N GLN A 782 -0.78 -49.94 -27.79
CA GLN A 782 -1.04 -49.69 -26.37
C GLN A 782 -0.01 -50.31 -25.42
N LEU A 783 0.62 -51.44 -25.75
CA LEU A 783 1.57 -52.09 -24.84
C LEU A 783 2.92 -51.37 -24.83
N HIS A 784 3.46 -51.05 -26.01
CA HIS A 784 4.71 -50.31 -26.14
C HIS A 784 4.58 -48.86 -25.64
N ILE A 785 3.45 -48.21 -25.94
CA ILE A 785 3.10 -46.85 -25.48
C ILE A 785 2.99 -46.80 -23.95
N LYS A 786 2.33 -47.78 -23.33
CA LYS A 786 2.19 -47.82 -21.86
C LYS A 786 3.53 -48.07 -21.17
N SER A 787 4.42 -48.91 -21.70
CA SER A 787 5.71 -49.20 -21.07
C SER A 787 6.69 -48.01 -21.07
N HIS A 788 6.74 -47.20 -22.14
CA HIS A 788 7.60 -46.01 -22.17
C HIS A 788 7.02 -44.84 -21.35
N ILE A 789 5.70 -44.65 -21.38
CA ILE A 789 5.04 -43.66 -20.52
C ILE A 789 5.23 -44.05 -19.04
N LEU A 790 5.10 -45.33 -18.68
CA LEU A 790 5.32 -45.79 -17.30
C LEU A 790 6.78 -45.58 -16.85
N LEU A 791 7.76 -45.82 -17.73
CA LEU A 791 9.18 -45.59 -17.44
C LEU A 791 9.47 -44.10 -17.19
N ILE A 792 8.95 -43.21 -18.04
CA ILE A 792 9.14 -41.76 -17.91
C ILE A 792 8.39 -41.23 -16.69
N PHE A 793 7.16 -41.69 -16.42
CA PHE A 793 6.43 -41.36 -15.19
C PHE A 793 7.15 -41.84 -13.92
N LEU A 794 7.74 -43.03 -13.95
CA LEU A 794 8.53 -43.54 -12.83
C LEU A 794 9.76 -42.64 -12.62
N ILE A 795 10.54 -42.36 -13.67
CA ILE A 795 11.75 -41.52 -13.59
C ILE A 795 11.44 -40.10 -13.06
N PHE A 796 10.36 -39.46 -13.52
CA PHE A 796 9.95 -38.12 -13.03
C PHE A 796 9.34 -38.14 -11.62
N SER A 797 8.66 -39.22 -11.24
CA SER A 797 8.15 -39.38 -9.86
C SER A 797 9.27 -39.59 -8.83
N PHE A 798 10.43 -40.13 -9.26
CA PHE A 798 11.60 -40.32 -8.39
C PHE A 798 12.49 -39.06 -8.26
N SER A 799 12.48 -38.15 -9.23
CA SER A 799 13.24 -36.87 -9.17
C SER A 799 12.67 -35.87 -8.14
N SER A 800 11.35 -35.91 -7.89
CA SER A 800 10.66 -34.96 -7.00
C SER A 800 10.64 -35.36 -5.51
N LYS A 801 11.13 -36.56 -5.16
CA LYS A 801 11.19 -37.05 -3.78
C LYS A 801 12.58 -37.61 -3.51
N ASN A 802 13.37 -36.89 -2.71
CA ASN A 802 14.59 -37.39 -2.07
C ASN A 802 14.26 -38.61 -1.18
N ILE A 803 14.13 -39.79 -1.79
CA ILE A 803 14.00 -41.07 -1.11
C ILE A 803 15.13 -41.95 -1.67
N LEU A 804 16.08 -42.28 -0.80
CA LEU A 804 17.11 -43.28 -1.08
C LEU A 804 16.44 -44.60 -1.48
N ILE A 805 16.97 -45.25 -2.53
CA ILE A 805 16.79 -46.70 -2.75
C ILE A 805 17.78 -47.44 -1.86
#